data_AF-A0AAD6QAB4-F1
#
_entry.id   AF-A0AAD6QAB4-F1
#
_cell.length_a   1.000
_cell.length_b   1.000
_cell.length_c   1.000
_cell.angle_alpha   90.00
_cell.angle_beta   90.00
_cell.angle_gamma   90.00
#
_symmetry.space_group_name_H-M   'P 1'
#
loop_
_entity.id
_entity.type
_entity.pdbx_description
1 polymer ?
#
loop_
_entity_poly.entity_id
_entity_poly.type
_entity_poly.pdbx_seq_one_letter_code
_entity_poly.pdbx_strand_id
1 'polypeptide(L)'
;MHVAVFAFPFGCHALSLINLVQKLARAAQETQFSFLNTEESNNSIFLASRTNLPDNIKTYNVADGVPLNHVFSGDPIERVELFIKETPKNFKMALDMAVAETGQKISCLIADAFLSFSGSVAEDLSIPWIPVWIPVPHSLSTHIYTDMIRQHYANSLSYGCSNSCRDGNDVELEEKTLEIPGLSELHIADLPVEVLPRDAQETPFSCLLGQIGNMVLKVDTLVVNFYQELYPKSLLNDLKSKFSNLLNVGFISLSMPPPSLPPSTEDTTGCLSWLDSQKSKTVAYISFGTVANIPQSEIEELAEALEASRIPFLWSLRDNIKDCLPNGFLERTVMHGKVVPWAPQTQVLAHSSTGVFMTHCGANSVYESIANGVPMICRPFFADNKLNARLVVDVWRIGERIDGGVFTKTGVAKSLDLILQHEQGRRVRSRVLAVKELVLKASAPGGHATQAFKTLVEMITLRPAFMMGFVGLLKLAVKCLDILAWPVFGLGYPLCASILAIETNSNSDTQKLITYWVSISVVLLFEHTFQLQWLAFWPYIKLMIVGCLVLPYFHGSLYVYKHLVLPCLSIGPRIITCQFNKLKLFFKKDDFLVEVKRYMKENGSDALEDLIASTKKSAKPNVAMNEIRAVAAEDWPKSEQPKLPVRYKDGNAVKITEKIEVASTKQLKLEQPKLPVRLEDSTAVEVTEKKEVKEVASTEQVILFNS
;
A
#
# COMPACT_ATOMS: atom_id res chain seq x y z
N MET A 1 -28.62 7.49 -8.95
CA MET A 1 -27.75 6.29 -8.87
C MET A 1 -28.20 5.43 -7.69
N HIS A 2 -27.81 4.15 -7.60
CA HIS A 2 -28.09 3.30 -6.44
C HIS A 2 -26.79 2.66 -5.92
N VAL A 3 -26.31 3.14 -4.78
CA VAL A 3 -25.10 2.66 -4.12
C VAL A 3 -25.48 1.69 -3.00
N ALA A 4 -24.96 0.47 -3.05
CA ALA A 4 -25.00 -0.43 -1.90
C ALA A 4 -23.86 -0.10 -0.94
N VAL A 5 -24.11 -0.20 0.36
CA VAL A 5 -23.10 -0.01 1.40
C VAL A 5 -23.12 -1.19 2.36
N PHE A 6 -22.05 -1.99 2.39
CA PHE A 6 -21.92 -3.11 3.34
C PHE A 6 -21.13 -2.67 4.57
N ALA A 7 -21.74 -2.72 5.76
CA ALA A 7 -21.10 -2.36 7.02
C ALA A 7 -20.71 -3.60 7.83
N PHE A 8 -19.51 -3.58 8.44
CA PHE A 8 -19.15 -4.55 9.47
C PHE A 8 -19.85 -4.13 10.79
N PRO A 9 -20.68 -4.98 11.41
CA PRO A 9 -21.61 -4.57 12.47
C PRO A 9 -20.94 -4.30 13.81
N PHE A 10 -19.72 -4.79 14.01
CA PHE A 10 -19.03 -4.82 15.30
C PHE A 10 -18.06 -3.62 15.51
N GLY A 11 -17.70 -3.38 16.79
CA GLY A 11 -16.77 -2.33 17.17
C GLY A 11 -17.32 -0.93 16.86
N CYS A 12 -16.57 -0.15 16.07
CA CYS A 12 -16.98 1.19 15.62
C CYS A 12 -17.10 1.30 14.08
N HIS A 13 -17.04 0.18 13.35
CA HIS A 13 -16.99 0.13 11.89
C HIS A 13 -18.25 0.72 11.25
N ALA A 14 -19.43 0.13 11.51
CA ALA A 14 -20.69 0.61 10.99
C ALA A 14 -20.98 2.10 11.32
N LEU A 15 -20.65 2.56 12.53
CA LEU A 15 -20.79 3.98 12.94
C LEU A 15 -19.86 4.91 12.15
N SER A 16 -18.65 4.46 11.82
CA SER A 16 -17.72 5.23 10.98
C SER A 16 -18.22 5.27 9.54
N LEU A 17 -18.65 4.13 9.00
CA LEU A 17 -19.11 4.03 7.62
C LEU A 17 -20.39 4.83 7.37
N ILE A 18 -21.38 4.81 8.27
CA ILE A 18 -22.59 5.65 8.12
C ILE A 18 -22.27 7.15 8.15
N ASN A 19 -21.24 7.59 8.88
CA ASN A 19 -20.80 8.99 8.85
C ASN A 19 -20.24 9.39 7.47
N LEU A 20 -19.55 8.48 6.76
CA LEU A 20 -19.15 8.70 5.37
C LEU A 20 -20.40 8.77 4.47
N VAL A 21 -21.30 7.81 4.57
CA VAL A 21 -22.52 7.73 3.74
C VAL A 21 -23.41 8.95 3.96
N GLN A 22 -23.57 9.45 5.18
CA GLN A 22 -24.32 10.68 5.44
C GLN A 22 -23.69 11.93 4.80
N LYS A 23 -22.35 12.01 4.74
CA LYS A 23 -21.65 13.08 4.03
C LYS A 23 -21.85 12.93 2.52
N LEU A 24 -21.70 11.73 1.97
CA LEU A 24 -21.92 11.42 0.56
C LEU A 24 -23.36 11.68 0.12
N ALA A 25 -24.36 11.27 0.90
CA ALA A 25 -25.77 11.43 0.59
C ALA A 25 -26.22 12.90 0.53
N ARG A 26 -25.69 13.75 1.42
CA ARG A 26 -25.94 15.20 1.39
C ARG A 26 -25.27 15.89 0.18
N ALA A 27 -24.14 15.35 -0.30
CA ALA A 27 -23.44 15.85 -1.49
C ALA A 27 -23.97 15.28 -2.83
N ALA A 28 -24.59 14.10 -2.81
CA ALA A 28 -25.09 13.36 -3.97
C ALA A 28 -26.59 13.06 -3.81
N GLN A 29 -27.42 14.10 -3.83
CA GLN A 29 -28.86 14.01 -3.53
C GLN A 29 -29.64 13.12 -4.51
N GLU A 30 -29.20 13.00 -5.77
CA GLU A 30 -29.74 12.09 -6.79
C GLU A 30 -29.22 10.63 -6.68
N THR A 31 -28.38 10.35 -5.69
CA THR A 31 -27.89 9.00 -5.39
C THR A 31 -28.62 8.44 -4.19
N GLN A 32 -29.26 7.29 -4.37
CA GLN A 32 -29.85 6.48 -3.32
C GLN A 32 -28.77 5.57 -2.72
N PHE A 33 -28.77 5.43 -1.39
CA PHE A 33 -27.84 4.62 -0.63
C PHE A 33 -28.59 3.55 0.17
N SER A 34 -28.27 2.28 -0.07
CA SER A 34 -28.81 1.16 0.71
C SER A 34 -27.75 0.66 1.68
N PHE A 35 -27.95 0.95 2.98
CA PHE A 35 -27.02 0.63 4.06
C PHE A 35 -27.37 -0.73 4.68
N LEU A 36 -26.56 -1.74 4.40
CA LEU A 36 -26.74 -3.14 4.81
C LEU A 36 -25.86 -3.44 6.02
N ASN A 37 -26.49 -3.84 7.12
CA ASN A 37 -25.87 -4.06 8.43
C ASN A 37 -26.79 -4.95 9.30
N THR A 38 -26.34 -5.47 10.44
CA THR A 38 -27.21 -6.28 11.31
C THR A 38 -28.30 -5.44 12.01
N GLU A 39 -29.41 -6.06 12.38
CA GLU A 39 -30.53 -5.37 13.05
C GLU A 39 -30.14 -4.75 14.41
N GLU A 40 -29.34 -5.45 15.23
CA GLU A 40 -28.82 -4.92 16.50
C GLU A 40 -27.97 -3.65 16.26
N SER A 41 -27.09 -3.68 15.25
CA SER A 41 -26.19 -2.58 14.92
C SER A 41 -26.93 -1.41 14.26
N ASN A 42 -27.89 -1.68 13.36
CA ASN A 42 -28.81 -0.68 12.81
C ASN A 42 -29.63 -0.01 13.92
N ASN A 43 -30.27 -0.78 14.80
CA ASN A 43 -31.04 -0.22 15.91
C ASN A 43 -30.15 0.66 16.80
N SER A 44 -28.96 0.21 17.18
CA SER A 44 -28.00 1.01 17.97
C SER A 44 -27.67 2.37 17.32
N ILE A 45 -27.29 2.36 16.03
CA ILE A 45 -26.89 3.56 15.28
C ILE A 45 -28.09 4.50 15.04
N PHE A 46 -29.24 3.95 14.66
CA PHE A 46 -30.38 4.73 14.18
C PHE A 46 -31.39 5.09 15.27
N LEU A 47 -31.45 4.40 16.41
CA LEU A 47 -32.21 4.86 17.60
C LEU A 47 -31.69 6.22 18.09
N ALA A 48 -30.37 6.40 18.14
CA ALA A 48 -29.74 7.64 18.58
C ALA A 48 -29.86 8.80 17.56
N SER A 49 -30.20 8.51 16.29
CA SER A 49 -30.12 9.47 15.18
C SER A 49 -31.41 9.66 14.36
N ARG A 50 -32.57 9.24 14.90
CA ARG A 50 -33.92 9.27 14.26
C ARG A 50 -34.41 10.64 13.74
N THR A 51 -33.66 11.73 13.94
CA THR A 51 -34.08 13.09 13.60
C THR A 51 -33.37 13.72 12.39
N ASN A 52 -32.29 13.12 11.85
CA ASN A 52 -31.40 13.82 10.89
C ASN A 52 -30.77 12.95 9.78
N LEU A 53 -31.35 11.78 9.47
CA LEU A 53 -30.90 10.96 8.33
C LEU A 53 -31.41 11.54 7.00
N PRO A 54 -30.57 11.73 5.96
CA PRO A 54 -31.02 12.13 4.63
C PRO A 54 -31.98 11.12 3.99
N ASP A 55 -33.04 11.60 3.34
CA ASP A 55 -34.12 10.79 2.73
C ASP A 55 -33.62 9.79 1.66
N ASN A 56 -32.46 10.07 1.06
CA ASN A 56 -31.82 9.21 0.08
C ASN A 56 -30.98 8.06 0.70
N ILE A 57 -30.95 7.90 2.03
CA ILE A 57 -30.39 6.73 2.71
C ILE A 57 -31.52 5.82 3.21
N LYS A 58 -31.43 4.52 2.92
CA LYS A 58 -32.32 3.50 3.47
C LYS A 58 -31.53 2.35 4.10
N THR A 59 -32.02 1.85 5.23
CA THR A 59 -31.37 0.81 6.03
C THR A 59 -31.99 -0.56 5.76
N TYR A 60 -31.14 -1.57 5.57
CA TYR A 60 -31.55 -2.96 5.35
C TYR A 60 -30.90 -3.86 6.40
N ASN A 61 -31.71 -4.71 7.04
CA ASN A 61 -31.25 -5.65 8.06
C ASN A 61 -30.68 -6.90 7.39
N VAL A 62 -29.42 -7.19 7.69
CA VAL A 62 -28.71 -8.43 7.36
C VAL A 62 -28.83 -9.36 8.56
N ALA A 63 -29.17 -10.64 8.34
CA ALA A 63 -29.20 -11.62 9.42
C ALA A 63 -27.81 -11.83 10.02
N ASP A 64 -27.73 -11.87 11.35
CA ASP A 64 -26.50 -11.90 12.15
C ASP A 64 -25.79 -13.27 12.18
N GLY A 65 -26.40 -14.31 11.61
CA GLY A 65 -25.86 -15.67 11.58
C GLY A 65 -26.07 -16.46 12.88
N VAL A 66 -26.76 -15.90 13.87
CA VAL A 66 -26.99 -16.55 15.16
C VAL A 66 -28.12 -17.58 15.07
N PRO A 67 -27.90 -18.85 15.44
CA PRO A 67 -28.97 -19.86 15.43
C PRO A 67 -30.12 -19.55 16.39
N LEU A 68 -31.33 -20.00 16.07
CA LEU A 68 -32.49 -19.86 16.94
C LEU A 68 -32.24 -20.57 18.29
N ASN A 69 -32.47 -19.86 19.39
CA ASN A 69 -32.18 -20.31 20.77
C ASN A 69 -30.69 -20.59 21.06
N HIS A 70 -29.76 -20.02 20.30
CA HIS A 70 -28.33 -20.09 20.62
C HIS A 70 -28.02 -19.41 21.96
N VAL A 71 -27.13 -20.04 22.75
CA VAL A 71 -26.65 -19.51 24.03
C VAL A 71 -25.17 -19.24 23.90
N PHE A 72 -24.79 -17.96 24.01
CA PHE A 72 -23.39 -17.54 23.89
C PHE A 72 -22.53 -18.06 25.05
N SER A 73 -21.31 -18.45 24.73
CA SER A 73 -20.25 -18.86 25.65
C SER A 73 -19.74 -17.73 26.57
N GLY A 74 -19.92 -16.48 26.14
CA GLY A 74 -19.32 -15.28 26.75
C GLY A 74 -18.08 -14.76 26.02
N ASP A 75 -17.54 -15.50 25.04
CA ASP A 75 -16.49 -14.99 24.15
C ASP A 75 -17.04 -13.90 23.22
N PRO A 76 -16.49 -12.65 23.23
CA PRO A 76 -16.91 -11.59 22.32
C PRO A 76 -16.68 -11.91 20.83
N ILE A 77 -15.78 -12.84 20.49
CA ILE A 77 -15.47 -13.24 19.11
C ILE A 77 -16.52 -14.20 18.54
N GLU A 78 -17.24 -14.96 19.38
CA GLU A 78 -18.25 -15.95 18.94
C GLU A 78 -19.32 -15.34 18.02
N ARG A 79 -19.82 -14.14 18.35
CA ARG A 79 -20.77 -13.39 17.51
C ARG A 79 -20.19 -13.06 16.13
N VAL A 80 -18.88 -12.77 16.06
CA VAL A 80 -18.18 -12.43 14.81
C VAL A 80 -18.06 -13.65 13.92
N GLU A 81 -17.70 -14.80 14.50
CA GLU A 81 -17.57 -16.06 13.74
C GLU A 81 -18.91 -16.55 13.19
N LEU A 82 -19.99 -16.48 13.98
CA LEU A 82 -21.35 -16.82 13.53
C LEU A 82 -21.81 -15.92 12.37
N PHE A 83 -21.56 -14.61 12.47
CA PHE A 83 -21.87 -13.65 11.42
C PHE A 83 -21.07 -13.94 10.13
N ILE A 84 -19.75 -14.06 10.22
CA ILE A 84 -18.88 -14.26 9.04
C ILE A 84 -19.19 -15.59 8.34
N LYS A 85 -19.54 -16.64 9.09
CA LYS A 85 -19.92 -17.96 8.53
C LYS A 85 -21.12 -17.93 7.56
N GLU A 86 -22.06 -16.99 7.73
CA GLU A 86 -23.21 -16.81 6.82
C GLU A 86 -23.00 -15.66 5.80
N THR A 87 -21.81 -15.07 5.74
CA THR A 87 -21.39 -14.20 4.62
C THR A 87 -20.79 -15.03 3.48
N PRO A 88 -20.93 -14.64 2.20
CA PRO A 88 -21.62 -13.45 1.67
C PRO A 88 -23.15 -13.61 1.56
N LYS A 89 -23.70 -14.80 1.82
CA LYS A 89 -25.10 -15.17 1.57
C LYS A 89 -26.11 -14.17 2.15
N ASN A 90 -26.00 -13.83 3.44
CA ASN A 90 -26.96 -12.92 4.09
C ASN A 90 -26.92 -11.50 3.48
N PHE A 91 -25.75 -11.03 3.04
CA PHE A 91 -25.63 -9.75 2.34
C PHE A 91 -26.25 -9.79 0.94
N LYS A 92 -26.08 -10.88 0.18
CA LYS A 92 -26.74 -11.04 -1.13
C LYS A 92 -28.28 -11.00 -0.98
N MET A 93 -28.83 -11.72 -0.01
CA MET A 93 -30.28 -11.70 0.28
C MET A 93 -30.79 -10.29 0.65
N ALA A 94 -30.06 -9.53 1.47
CA ALA A 94 -30.41 -8.15 1.80
C ALA A 94 -30.27 -7.19 0.60
N LEU A 95 -29.33 -7.47 -0.31
CA LEU A 95 -29.13 -6.70 -1.53
C LEU A 95 -30.25 -6.92 -2.55
N ASP A 96 -30.71 -8.16 -2.70
CA ASP A 96 -31.87 -8.51 -3.54
C ASP A 96 -33.15 -7.82 -3.03
N MET A 97 -33.35 -7.76 -1.70
CA MET A 97 -34.44 -6.97 -1.10
C MET A 97 -34.33 -5.47 -1.44
N ALA A 98 -33.14 -4.89 -1.33
CA ALA A 98 -32.91 -3.48 -1.67
C ALA A 98 -33.16 -3.18 -3.16
N VAL A 99 -32.74 -4.07 -4.07
CA VAL A 99 -33.01 -3.92 -5.51
C VAL A 99 -34.51 -4.08 -5.82
N ALA A 100 -35.19 -5.05 -5.20
CA ALA A 100 -36.61 -5.30 -5.40
C ALA A 100 -37.49 -4.13 -4.92
N GLU A 101 -37.17 -3.54 -3.77
CA GLU A 101 -37.97 -2.47 -3.16
C GLU A 101 -37.70 -1.09 -3.78
N THR A 102 -36.47 -0.81 -4.21
CA THR A 102 -36.12 0.46 -4.89
C THR A 102 -36.45 0.44 -6.39
N GLY A 103 -36.60 -0.73 -6.99
CA GLY A 103 -36.69 -0.92 -8.44
C GLY A 103 -35.40 -0.57 -9.20
N GLN A 104 -34.31 -0.22 -8.50
CA GLN A 104 -33.05 0.23 -9.11
C GLN A 104 -31.96 -0.82 -8.93
N LYS A 105 -31.33 -1.23 -10.03
CA LYS A 105 -30.10 -2.02 -9.98
C LYS A 105 -28.97 -1.23 -9.31
N ILE A 106 -28.16 -1.92 -8.51
CA ILE A 106 -26.96 -1.36 -7.90
C ILE A 106 -26.00 -0.87 -8.99
N SER A 107 -25.43 0.32 -8.80
CA SER A 107 -24.47 0.94 -9.72
C SER A 107 -23.05 1.04 -9.15
N CYS A 108 -22.87 0.85 -7.84
CA CYS A 108 -21.59 0.78 -7.14
C CYS A 108 -21.78 0.12 -5.76
N LEU A 109 -20.76 -0.59 -5.27
CA LEU A 109 -20.70 -1.16 -3.92
C LEU A 109 -19.60 -0.47 -3.11
N ILE A 110 -19.98 0.29 -2.09
CA ILE A 110 -19.08 0.71 -1.01
C ILE A 110 -19.10 -0.39 0.06
N ALA A 111 -17.96 -0.73 0.66
CA ALA A 111 -17.92 -1.70 1.75
C ALA A 111 -16.85 -1.36 2.78
N ASP A 112 -17.08 -1.73 4.03
CA ASP A 112 -15.98 -1.86 4.99
C ASP A 112 -14.97 -2.89 4.47
N ALA A 113 -13.69 -2.53 4.47
CA ALA A 113 -12.62 -3.38 3.94
C ALA A 113 -12.45 -4.71 4.69
N PHE A 114 -12.95 -4.84 5.93
CA PHE A 114 -13.01 -6.13 6.63
C PHE A 114 -13.93 -7.14 5.93
N LEU A 115 -14.99 -6.69 5.26
CA LEU A 115 -15.90 -7.55 4.49
C LEU A 115 -15.27 -7.90 3.13
N SER A 116 -14.12 -8.58 3.14
CA SER A 116 -13.27 -8.81 1.95
C SER A 116 -13.97 -9.61 0.83
N PHE A 117 -15.02 -10.38 1.15
CA PHE A 117 -15.92 -11.01 0.17
C PHE A 117 -16.69 -10.01 -0.72
N SER A 118 -16.83 -8.75 -0.29
CA SER A 118 -17.59 -7.73 -1.02
C SER A 118 -17.01 -7.44 -2.41
N GLY A 119 -15.69 -7.59 -2.60
CA GLY A 119 -15.06 -7.53 -3.92
C GLY A 119 -15.62 -8.56 -4.90
N SER A 120 -15.79 -9.82 -4.46
CA SER A 120 -16.41 -10.87 -5.28
C SER A 120 -17.90 -10.64 -5.52
N VAL A 121 -18.63 -10.04 -4.56
CA VAL A 121 -20.04 -9.65 -4.78
C VAL A 121 -20.15 -8.53 -5.82
N ALA A 122 -19.20 -7.60 -5.88
CA ALA A 122 -19.14 -6.58 -6.92
C ALA A 122 -18.73 -7.15 -8.29
N GLU A 123 -17.83 -8.14 -8.31
CA GLU A 123 -17.41 -8.88 -9.51
C GLU A 123 -18.58 -9.67 -10.13
N ASP A 124 -19.31 -10.45 -9.31
CA ASP A 124 -20.55 -11.17 -9.68
C ASP A 124 -21.60 -10.24 -10.33
N LEU A 125 -21.69 -8.99 -9.85
CA LEU A 125 -22.63 -7.98 -10.32
C LEU A 125 -22.07 -7.09 -11.43
N SER A 126 -20.78 -7.22 -11.78
CA SER A 126 -20.05 -6.36 -12.71
C SER A 126 -20.15 -4.84 -12.40
N ILE A 127 -20.03 -4.49 -11.12
CA ILE A 127 -20.09 -3.09 -10.62
C ILE A 127 -18.76 -2.64 -10.00
N PRO A 128 -18.48 -1.33 -9.91
CA PRO A 128 -17.32 -0.83 -9.16
C PRO A 128 -17.43 -1.14 -7.66
N TRP A 129 -16.35 -1.66 -7.10
CA TRP A 129 -16.14 -1.82 -5.65
C TRP A 129 -15.28 -0.69 -5.10
N ILE A 130 -15.69 -0.11 -3.98
CA ILE A 130 -14.94 0.90 -3.24
C ILE A 130 -14.80 0.44 -1.78
N PRO A 131 -13.71 -0.27 -1.43
CA PRO A 131 -13.41 -0.58 -0.03
C PRO A 131 -13.09 0.70 0.76
N VAL A 132 -13.47 0.69 2.03
CA VAL A 132 -13.22 1.74 3.01
C VAL A 132 -12.41 1.17 4.17
N TRP A 133 -11.19 1.65 4.35
CA TRP A 133 -10.34 1.31 5.50
C TRP A 133 -10.66 2.23 6.68
N ILE A 134 -11.32 1.68 7.71
CA ILE A 134 -11.70 2.39 8.94
C ILE A 134 -10.56 2.49 9.99
N PRO A 135 -9.70 1.46 10.19
CA PRO A 135 -8.55 1.56 11.10
C PRO A 135 -7.45 2.53 10.60
N VAL A 136 -6.32 2.59 11.32
CA VAL A 136 -5.15 3.38 10.85
C VAL A 136 -4.54 2.76 9.58
N PRO A 137 -3.99 3.54 8.64
CA PRO A 137 -3.41 2.99 7.41
C PRO A 137 -2.11 2.21 7.61
N HIS A 138 -1.54 2.23 8.81
CA HIS A 138 -0.38 1.42 9.16
C HIS A 138 -0.75 -0.07 9.30
N SER A 139 -1.92 -0.40 9.88
CA SER A 139 -2.40 -1.79 9.94
C SER A 139 -2.88 -2.31 8.57
N LEU A 140 -3.42 -1.44 7.70
CA LEU A 140 -3.61 -1.79 6.28
C LEU A 140 -2.32 -2.33 5.65
N SER A 141 -1.19 -1.66 5.91
CA SER A 141 0.12 -2.09 5.42
C SER A 141 0.54 -3.43 6.02
N THR A 142 0.23 -3.71 7.29
CA THR A 142 0.53 -5.02 7.88
C THR A 142 -0.33 -6.13 7.25
N HIS A 143 -1.60 -5.87 6.91
CA HIS A 143 -2.41 -6.83 6.15
C HIS A 143 -1.89 -7.04 4.71
N ILE A 144 -1.47 -5.97 4.01
CA ILE A 144 -0.88 -6.05 2.66
C ILE A 144 0.42 -6.86 2.66
N TYR A 145 1.25 -6.73 3.69
CA TYR A 145 2.53 -7.43 3.82
C TYR A 145 2.48 -8.71 4.68
N THR A 146 1.28 -9.25 4.97
CA THR A 146 1.07 -10.42 5.85
C THR A 146 2.01 -11.58 5.55
N ASP A 147 2.12 -12.00 4.29
CA ASP A 147 2.92 -13.18 3.93
C ASP A 147 4.43 -12.93 4.09
N MET A 148 4.89 -11.69 3.89
CA MET A 148 6.27 -11.26 4.14
C MET A 148 6.57 -11.20 5.66
N ILE A 149 5.62 -10.69 6.46
CA ILE A 149 5.72 -10.68 7.94
C ILE A 149 5.84 -12.12 8.46
N ARG A 150 4.97 -13.02 8.00
CA ARG A 150 5.00 -14.44 8.37
C ARG A 150 6.29 -15.13 7.98
N GLN A 151 6.80 -14.88 6.77
CA GLN A 151 8.07 -15.42 6.31
C GLN A 151 9.25 -14.91 7.16
N HIS A 152 9.28 -13.61 7.49
CA HIS A 152 10.33 -13.02 8.32
C HIS A 152 10.30 -13.56 9.76
N TYR A 153 9.11 -13.76 10.33
CA TYR A 153 8.92 -14.37 11.66
C TYR A 153 9.39 -15.84 11.67
N ALA A 154 8.97 -16.63 10.68
CA ALA A 154 9.37 -18.04 10.56
C ALA A 154 10.89 -18.21 10.37
N ASN A 155 11.52 -17.35 9.56
CA ASN A 155 12.98 -17.30 9.43
C ASN A 155 13.66 -16.87 10.74
N SER A 156 13.07 -15.93 11.48
CA SER A 156 13.62 -15.47 12.77
C SER A 156 13.60 -16.56 13.84
N LEU A 157 12.60 -17.45 13.82
CA LEU A 157 12.57 -18.65 14.68
C LEU A 157 13.62 -19.69 14.26
N SER A 158 13.77 -19.97 12.96
CA SER A 158 14.64 -21.05 12.50
C SER A 158 16.13 -20.81 12.76
N TYR A 159 16.57 -19.55 12.74
CA TYR A 159 17.95 -19.18 13.11
C TYR A 159 18.22 -19.20 14.64
N GLY A 160 17.20 -19.23 15.49
CA GLY A 160 17.34 -19.29 16.96
C GLY A 160 17.49 -20.71 17.53
N CYS A 161 17.27 -21.76 16.75
CA CYS A 161 17.14 -23.12 17.25
C CYS A 161 18.45 -23.94 17.25
N SER A 162 19.38 -23.60 18.14
CA SER A 162 20.44 -24.51 18.60
C SER A 162 20.21 -24.98 20.04
N ASN A 163 19.20 -25.85 20.24
CA ASN A 163 18.94 -26.69 21.41
C ASN A 163 19.43 -26.19 22.80
N SER A 164 18.81 -25.14 23.36
CA SER A 164 18.61 -24.99 24.82
C SER A 164 17.67 -23.83 25.15
N CYS A 165 17.06 -23.86 26.35
CA CYS A 165 16.30 -22.80 27.02
C CYS A 165 15.12 -22.16 26.23
N ARG A 166 13.89 -22.45 26.67
CA ARG A 166 12.65 -21.96 26.03
C ARG A 166 12.08 -20.68 26.64
N ASP A 167 12.68 -20.18 27.72
CA ASP A 167 12.12 -19.11 28.57
C ASP A 167 12.77 -17.73 28.36
N GLY A 168 13.51 -17.53 27.25
CA GLY A 168 14.26 -16.28 26.99
C GLY A 168 14.22 -15.74 25.55
N ASN A 169 14.04 -16.60 24.55
CA ASN A 169 14.19 -16.20 23.14
C ASN A 169 12.98 -15.42 22.58
N ASP A 170 11.80 -15.59 23.16
CA ASP A 170 10.56 -14.99 22.66
C ASP A 170 10.58 -13.45 22.81
N VAL A 171 11.20 -12.94 23.88
CA VAL A 171 11.34 -11.48 24.13
C VAL A 171 12.23 -10.82 23.06
N GLU A 172 13.34 -11.47 22.67
CA GLU A 172 14.22 -10.98 21.60
C GLU A 172 13.56 -11.07 20.21
N LEU A 173 12.55 -11.93 20.04
CA LEU A 173 11.71 -11.96 18.83
C LEU A 173 10.68 -10.81 18.85
N GLU A 174 10.03 -10.59 19.99
CA GLU A 174 8.99 -9.58 20.19
C GLU A 174 9.48 -8.14 19.94
N GLU A 175 10.74 -7.83 20.24
CA GLU A 175 11.34 -6.51 20.03
C GLU A 175 11.81 -6.21 18.60
N LYS A 176 11.77 -7.18 17.67
CA LYS A 176 12.28 -6.96 16.29
C LYS A 176 11.42 -6.00 15.48
N THR A 177 12.08 -5.04 14.83
CA THR A 177 11.49 -4.02 13.94
C THR A 177 11.19 -4.58 12.55
N LEU A 178 10.16 -4.03 11.88
CA LEU A 178 9.75 -4.48 10.55
C LEU A 178 10.46 -3.71 9.41
N GLU A 179 11.10 -4.44 8.48
CA GLU A 179 11.71 -3.88 7.25
C GLU A 179 10.66 -3.54 6.15
N ILE A 180 9.53 -2.93 6.53
CA ILE A 180 8.41 -2.59 5.66
C ILE A 180 8.32 -1.06 5.51
N PRO A 181 8.04 -0.49 4.30
CA PRO A 181 8.05 0.95 4.06
C PRO A 181 7.23 1.78 5.06
N GLY A 182 7.92 2.46 5.98
CA GLY A 182 7.31 3.32 6.98
C GLY A 182 6.71 2.62 8.20
N LEU A 183 7.00 1.33 8.39
CA LEU A 183 6.66 0.56 9.60
C LEU A 183 7.90 0.26 10.48
N SER A 184 9.03 0.92 10.25
CA SER A 184 10.30 0.67 10.97
C SER A 184 10.20 0.84 12.49
N GLU A 185 9.31 1.72 12.96
CA GLU A 185 9.07 1.96 14.39
C GLU A 185 8.10 0.93 15.01
N LEU A 186 7.57 -0.02 14.23
CA LEU A 186 6.70 -1.09 14.73
C LEU A 186 7.53 -2.33 15.06
N HIS A 187 7.35 -2.86 16.27
CA HIS A 187 7.91 -4.14 16.68
C HIS A 187 6.94 -5.28 16.36
N ILE A 188 7.43 -6.51 16.27
CA ILE A 188 6.59 -7.72 16.10
C ILE A 188 5.52 -7.81 17.21
N ALA A 189 5.85 -7.48 18.46
CA ALA A 189 4.89 -7.47 19.57
C ALA A 189 3.75 -6.44 19.46
N ASP A 190 3.89 -5.42 18.61
CA ASP A 190 2.87 -4.40 18.37
C ASP A 190 1.90 -4.77 17.23
N LEU A 191 2.17 -5.85 16.49
CA LEU A 191 1.33 -6.29 15.36
C LEU A 191 -0.01 -6.88 15.81
N PRO A 192 -1.07 -6.76 14.98
CA PRO A 192 -2.28 -7.56 15.11
C PRO A 192 -1.97 -9.07 15.00
N VAL A 193 -2.58 -9.90 15.85
CA VAL A 193 -2.28 -11.34 15.93
C VAL A 193 -2.59 -12.09 14.63
N GLU A 194 -3.55 -11.61 13.86
CA GLU A 194 -4.02 -12.23 12.62
C GLU A 194 -3.00 -12.18 11.47
N VAL A 195 -2.02 -11.26 11.50
CA VAL A 195 -0.94 -11.14 10.49
C VAL A 195 0.32 -11.93 10.85
N LEU A 196 0.45 -12.41 12.09
CA LEU A 196 1.54 -13.29 12.52
C LEU A 196 1.34 -14.74 11.98
N PRO A 197 2.34 -15.62 12.12
CA PRO A 197 2.15 -17.06 11.90
C PRO A 197 1.12 -17.67 12.85
N ARG A 198 0.54 -18.81 12.45
CA ARG A 198 -0.63 -19.41 13.11
C ARG A 198 -0.29 -20.77 13.70
N ASP A 199 -0.11 -20.82 15.01
CA ASP A 199 0.02 -22.08 15.77
C ASP A 199 -1.33 -22.74 16.09
N ALA A 200 -2.43 -22.01 15.87
CA ALA A 200 -3.80 -22.42 16.21
C ALA A 200 -4.68 -22.65 14.97
N GLN A 201 -5.77 -23.39 15.18
CA GLN A 201 -6.74 -23.78 14.15
C GLN A 201 -7.43 -22.54 13.55
N GLU A 202 -7.49 -22.45 12.22
CA GLU A 202 -7.99 -21.24 11.55
C GLU A 202 -9.50 -20.99 11.79
N THR A 203 -9.85 -19.76 12.15
CA THR A 203 -11.23 -19.31 12.34
C THR A 203 -11.72 -18.55 11.11
N PRO A 204 -13.02 -18.58 10.78
CA PRO A 204 -13.59 -17.79 9.68
C PRO A 204 -13.18 -16.30 9.70
N PHE A 205 -13.21 -15.64 10.86
CA PHE A 205 -12.80 -14.24 11.00
C PHE A 205 -11.29 -14.07 10.76
N SER A 206 -10.43 -14.94 11.30
CA SER A 206 -8.98 -14.84 11.07
C SER A 206 -8.62 -15.06 9.60
N CYS A 207 -9.34 -15.94 8.88
CA CYS A 207 -9.22 -16.11 7.44
C CYS A 207 -9.69 -14.88 6.66
N LEU A 208 -10.83 -14.28 7.01
CA LEU A 208 -11.35 -13.06 6.41
C LEU A 208 -10.34 -11.90 6.50
N LEU A 209 -9.76 -11.68 7.69
CA LEU A 209 -8.73 -10.66 7.93
C LEU A 209 -7.43 -10.94 7.16
N GLY A 210 -7.04 -12.21 7.03
CA GLY A 210 -5.90 -12.64 6.22
C GLY A 210 -6.09 -12.41 4.72
N GLN A 211 -7.34 -12.38 4.23
CA GLN A 211 -7.65 -12.09 2.82
C GLN A 211 -7.69 -10.60 2.49
N ILE A 212 -7.76 -9.69 3.48
CA ILE A 212 -7.89 -8.24 3.26
C ILE A 212 -6.83 -7.73 2.29
N GLY A 213 -5.54 -7.94 2.59
CA GLY A 213 -4.42 -7.45 1.77
C GLY A 213 -4.52 -7.92 0.31
N ASN A 214 -4.82 -9.20 0.11
CA ASN A 214 -4.93 -9.82 -1.21
C ASN A 214 -6.20 -9.42 -1.98
N MET A 215 -7.26 -8.97 -1.29
CA MET A 215 -8.48 -8.46 -1.95
C MET A 215 -8.38 -6.97 -2.26
N VAL A 216 -7.90 -6.11 -1.36
CA VAL A 216 -7.82 -4.66 -1.62
C VAL A 216 -6.88 -4.34 -2.77
N LEU A 217 -5.80 -5.10 -2.96
CA LEU A 217 -4.87 -4.92 -4.09
C LEU A 217 -5.47 -5.23 -5.48
N LYS A 218 -6.73 -5.66 -5.56
CA LYS A 218 -7.47 -5.86 -6.82
C LYS A 218 -8.16 -4.60 -7.33
N VAL A 219 -8.23 -3.51 -6.56
CA VAL A 219 -8.92 -2.27 -6.96
C VAL A 219 -7.98 -1.09 -7.17
N ASP A 220 -8.31 -0.27 -8.18
CA ASP A 220 -7.66 1.02 -8.43
C ASP A 220 -7.93 2.06 -7.31
N THR A 221 -9.01 1.91 -6.54
CA THR A 221 -9.50 2.93 -5.59
C THR A 221 -9.70 2.35 -4.20
N LEU A 222 -9.11 3.00 -3.19
CA LEU A 222 -9.29 2.69 -1.78
C LEU A 222 -9.58 3.98 -1.00
N VAL A 223 -10.66 3.98 -0.20
CA VAL A 223 -10.98 5.09 0.71
C VAL A 223 -10.37 4.80 2.08
N VAL A 224 -9.79 5.82 2.73
CA VAL A 224 -9.11 5.69 4.02
C VAL A 224 -9.62 6.73 5.01
N ASN A 225 -10.00 6.28 6.22
CA ASN A 225 -10.45 7.07 7.37
C ASN A 225 -9.30 7.83 8.05
N PHE A 226 -8.51 8.59 7.28
CA PHE A 226 -7.28 9.20 7.76
C PHE A 226 -6.89 10.46 6.99
N TYR A 227 -6.01 11.26 7.59
CA TYR A 227 -5.39 12.43 6.96
C TYR A 227 -4.03 12.09 6.37
N GLN A 228 -3.82 12.46 5.11
CA GLN A 228 -2.60 12.14 4.35
C GLN A 228 -1.32 12.72 5.00
N GLU A 229 -1.48 13.82 5.72
CA GLU A 229 -0.45 14.60 6.40
C GLU A 229 0.15 13.89 7.63
N LEU A 230 -0.54 12.88 8.17
CA LEU A 230 -0.13 12.13 9.36
C LEU A 230 0.70 10.87 9.06
N TYR A 231 0.95 10.59 7.78
CA TYR A 231 1.74 9.44 7.33
C TYR A 231 3.26 9.66 7.42
N PRO A 232 4.02 8.60 7.74
CA PRO A 232 5.41 8.46 7.27
C PRO A 232 5.46 8.53 5.74
N LYS A 233 6.36 9.35 5.18
CA LYS A 233 6.46 9.56 3.72
C LYS A 233 6.69 8.27 2.94
N SER A 234 7.43 7.32 3.51
CA SER A 234 7.68 5.98 2.95
C SER A 234 6.39 5.17 2.81
N LEU A 235 5.59 5.08 3.87
CA LEU A 235 4.29 4.38 3.84
C LEU A 235 3.32 5.04 2.85
N LEU A 236 3.24 6.36 2.82
CA LEU A 236 2.35 7.07 1.89
C LEU A 236 2.73 6.81 0.42
N ASN A 237 4.03 6.85 0.11
CA ASN A 237 4.52 6.57 -1.23
C ASN A 237 4.31 5.10 -1.63
N ASP A 238 4.50 4.18 -0.69
CA ASP A 238 4.27 2.76 -0.92
C ASP A 238 2.80 2.45 -1.21
N LEU A 239 1.84 2.94 -0.41
CA LEU A 239 0.42 2.76 -0.71
C LEU A 239 0.02 3.43 -2.02
N LYS A 240 0.55 4.64 -2.32
CA LYS A 240 0.33 5.30 -3.62
C LYS A 240 0.93 4.58 -4.83
N SER A 241 1.88 3.65 -4.62
CA SER A 241 2.37 2.77 -5.70
C SER A 241 1.42 1.61 -6.00
N LYS A 242 0.51 1.28 -5.08
CA LYS A 242 -0.44 0.15 -5.18
C LYS A 242 -1.85 0.57 -5.57
N PHE A 243 -2.27 1.78 -5.19
CA PHE A 243 -3.62 2.31 -5.46
C PHE A 243 -3.56 3.56 -6.34
N SER A 244 -4.15 3.49 -7.54
CA SER A 244 -4.32 4.64 -8.45
C SER A 244 -5.06 5.81 -7.80
N ASN A 245 -6.01 5.53 -6.89
CA ASN A 245 -6.77 6.51 -6.12
C ASN A 245 -6.79 6.14 -4.63
N LEU A 246 -5.74 6.53 -3.90
CA LEU A 246 -5.70 6.43 -2.43
C LEU A 246 -6.43 7.62 -1.78
N LEU A 247 -7.75 7.50 -1.61
CA LEU A 247 -8.65 8.56 -1.17
C LEU A 247 -8.68 8.69 0.36
N ASN A 248 -7.69 9.40 0.90
CA ASN A 248 -7.64 9.82 2.31
C ASN A 248 -8.71 10.90 2.59
N VAL A 249 -9.86 10.53 3.14
CA VAL A 249 -11.02 11.43 3.33
C VAL A 249 -11.05 12.10 4.72
N GLY A 250 -9.94 12.05 5.46
CA GLY A 250 -9.86 12.55 6.83
C GLY A 250 -10.54 11.63 7.85
N PHE A 251 -10.68 12.12 9.08
CA PHE A 251 -11.38 11.42 10.15
C PHE A 251 -12.90 11.46 9.90
N ILE A 252 -13.42 10.38 9.32
CA ILE A 252 -14.79 10.25 8.79
C ILE A 252 -15.84 10.54 9.86
N SER A 253 -15.67 10.00 11.07
CA SER A 253 -16.59 10.14 12.19
C SER A 253 -16.66 11.54 12.80
N LEU A 254 -15.79 12.47 12.36
CA LEU A 254 -15.64 13.80 12.94
C LEU A 254 -15.99 14.91 11.96
N SER A 255 -16.24 16.10 12.51
CA SER A 255 -16.26 17.36 11.75
C SER A 255 -15.04 18.19 12.14
N MET A 256 -14.42 18.84 11.16
CA MET A 256 -13.25 19.70 11.35
C MET A 256 -13.55 21.09 10.76
N PRO A 257 -13.37 22.20 11.51
CA PRO A 257 -13.06 22.23 12.94
C PRO A 257 -14.15 21.53 13.77
N PRO A 258 -13.82 21.03 14.98
CA PRO A 258 -14.83 20.47 15.88
C PRO A 258 -15.94 21.48 16.16
N PRO A 259 -17.21 21.05 16.26
CA PRO A 259 -18.31 21.95 16.57
C PRO A 259 -18.13 22.57 17.96
N SER A 260 -18.76 23.72 18.17
CA SER A 260 -18.90 24.30 19.52
C SER A 260 -19.59 23.31 20.46
N LEU A 261 -19.15 23.28 21.72
CA LEU A 261 -19.81 22.49 22.76
C LEU A 261 -21.29 22.91 22.89
N PRO A 262 -22.21 21.97 23.15
CA PRO A 262 -23.59 22.32 23.47
C PRO A 262 -23.65 23.06 24.81
N PRO A 263 -24.67 23.90 25.06
CA PRO A 263 -24.86 24.54 26.35
C PRO A 263 -24.98 23.50 27.48
N SER A 264 -24.45 23.81 28.67
CA SER A 264 -24.48 22.90 29.84
C SER A 264 -25.91 22.57 30.33
N THR A 265 -26.94 23.27 29.82
CA THR A 265 -28.37 22.96 30.01
C THR A 265 -28.89 21.80 29.16
N GLU A 266 -28.15 21.42 28.10
CA GLU A 266 -28.47 20.29 27.22
C GLU A 266 -27.66 19.02 27.56
N ASP A 267 -26.76 19.11 28.55
CA ASP A 267 -25.91 18.01 29.02
C ASP A 267 -26.69 17.01 29.88
N THR A 268 -27.44 16.12 29.21
CA THR A 268 -28.18 15.00 29.81
C THR A 268 -27.30 14.01 30.59
N THR A 269 -25.97 14.08 30.43
CA THR A 269 -25.00 13.20 31.13
C THR A 269 -24.40 13.85 32.39
N GLY A 270 -24.56 15.17 32.54
CA GLY A 270 -23.87 15.98 33.54
C GLY A 270 -22.34 15.88 33.47
N CYS A 271 -21.75 15.56 32.31
CA CYS A 271 -20.30 15.46 32.13
C CYS A 271 -19.68 16.81 31.81
N LEU A 272 -20.28 17.59 30.91
CA LEU A 272 -19.81 18.92 30.53
C LEU A 272 -20.03 19.90 31.69
N SER A 273 -21.21 19.87 32.32
CA SER A 273 -21.51 20.70 33.50
C SER A 273 -20.65 20.35 34.72
N TRP A 274 -20.13 19.12 34.81
CA TRP A 274 -19.09 18.76 35.77
C TRP A 274 -17.72 19.28 35.34
N LEU A 275 -17.33 19.16 34.07
CA LEU A 275 -16.06 19.69 33.54
C LEU A 275 -15.97 21.22 33.61
N ASP A 276 -17.08 21.95 33.50
CA ASP A 276 -17.19 23.40 33.71
C ASP A 276 -16.70 23.83 35.09
N SER A 277 -16.86 22.97 36.12
CA SER A 277 -16.39 23.23 37.49
C SER A 277 -14.89 23.00 37.68
N GLN A 278 -14.21 22.42 36.69
CA GLN A 278 -12.81 21.98 36.78
C GLN A 278 -11.85 22.99 36.14
N LYS A 279 -10.58 22.98 36.56
CA LYS A 279 -9.55 23.87 36.00
C LYS A 279 -9.16 23.45 34.59
N SER A 280 -8.77 24.43 33.77
CA SER A 280 -8.29 24.19 32.41
C SER A 280 -7.09 23.22 32.40
N LYS A 281 -7.20 22.17 31.57
CA LYS A 281 -6.20 21.11 31.37
C LYS A 281 -5.70 20.40 32.64
N THR A 282 -6.55 20.22 33.65
CA THR A 282 -6.25 19.38 34.83
C THR A 282 -6.98 18.05 34.88
N VAL A 283 -8.00 17.81 34.04
CA VAL A 283 -8.84 16.61 34.12
C VAL A 283 -8.25 15.45 33.30
N ALA A 284 -8.21 14.26 33.89
CA ALA A 284 -7.99 13.00 33.19
C ALA A 284 -9.33 12.42 32.71
N TYR A 285 -9.53 12.34 31.39
CA TYR A 285 -10.63 11.56 30.81
C TYR A 285 -10.18 10.11 30.59
N ILE A 286 -11.04 9.13 30.87
CA ILE A 286 -10.69 7.71 30.88
C ILE A 286 -11.76 6.91 30.13
N SER A 287 -11.38 6.22 29.04
CA SER A 287 -12.29 5.37 28.26
C SER A 287 -11.56 4.30 27.45
N PHE A 288 -11.99 3.05 27.65
CA PHE A 288 -11.42 1.86 27.01
C PHE A 288 -12.33 1.27 25.92
N GLY A 289 -13.30 2.05 25.45
CA GLY A 289 -14.15 1.71 24.31
C GLY A 289 -15.25 0.68 24.60
N THR A 290 -15.87 0.21 23.53
CA THR A 290 -17.11 -0.60 23.57
C THR A 290 -16.90 -2.11 23.63
N VAL A 291 -15.67 -2.60 23.41
CA VAL A 291 -15.37 -4.04 23.30
C VAL A 291 -14.28 -4.53 24.26
N ALA A 292 -13.37 -3.66 24.72
CA ALA A 292 -12.29 -4.10 25.63
C ALA A 292 -12.83 -4.71 26.92
N ASN A 293 -12.25 -5.85 27.30
CA ASN A 293 -12.39 -6.47 28.61
C ASN A 293 -11.13 -6.13 29.43
N ILE A 294 -11.29 -5.67 30.67
CA ILE A 294 -10.21 -5.20 31.54
C ILE A 294 -10.18 -6.15 32.74
N PRO A 295 -9.02 -6.73 33.11
CA PRO A 295 -8.90 -7.51 34.35
C PRO A 295 -9.34 -6.69 35.57
N GLN A 296 -10.08 -7.31 36.50
CA GLN A 296 -10.56 -6.64 37.70
C GLN A 296 -9.42 -6.00 38.51
N SER A 297 -8.28 -6.68 38.63
CA SER A 297 -7.08 -6.14 39.30
C SER A 297 -6.57 -4.84 38.64
N GLU A 298 -6.66 -4.71 37.31
CA GLU A 298 -6.30 -3.47 36.61
C GLU A 298 -7.33 -2.35 36.81
N ILE A 299 -8.60 -2.68 37.08
CA ILE A 299 -9.63 -1.70 37.48
C ILE A 299 -9.37 -1.21 38.92
N GLU A 300 -9.01 -2.12 39.82
CA GLU A 300 -8.68 -1.84 41.22
C GLU A 300 -7.42 -0.96 41.34
N GLU A 301 -6.31 -1.34 40.68
CA GLU A 301 -5.06 -0.57 40.64
C GLU A 301 -5.24 0.84 40.04
N LEU A 302 -6.06 0.96 38.97
CA LEU A 302 -6.43 2.25 38.37
C LEU A 302 -7.27 3.11 39.32
N ALA A 303 -8.29 2.53 39.97
CA ALA A 303 -9.10 3.25 40.95
C ALA A 303 -8.25 3.74 42.14
N GLU A 304 -7.36 2.91 42.68
CA GLU A 304 -6.45 3.31 43.75
C GLU A 304 -5.46 4.41 43.32
N ALA A 305 -5.02 4.43 42.06
CA ALA A 305 -4.17 5.49 41.53
C ALA A 305 -4.89 6.85 41.44
N LEU A 306 -6.15 6.83 41.00
CA LEU A 306 -6.98 8.03 40.87
C LEU A 306 -7.29 8.62 42.25
N GLU A 307 -7.68 7.79 43.22
CA GLU A 307 -7.93 8.25 44.59
C GLU A 307 -6.65 8.77 45.28
N ALA A 308 -5.51 8.09 45.09
CA ALA A 308 -4.24 8.49 45.70
C ALA A 308 -3.67 9.78 45.08
N SER A 309 -3.75 9.95 43.76
CA SER A 309 -3.21 11.11 43.06
C SER A 309 -4.04 12.39 43.24
N ARG A 310 -5.33 12.26 43.58
CA ARG A 310 -6.30 13.38 43.71
C ARG A 310 -6.46 14.22 42.44
N ILE A 311 -6.00 13.72 41.29
CA ILE A 311 -6.15 14.35 39.98
C ILE A 311 -7.63 14.27 39.58
N PRO A 312 -8.27 15.37 39.16
CA PRO A 312 -9.66 15.32 38.74
C PRO A 312 -9.88 14.37 37.56
N PHE A 313 -10.91 13.52 37.61
CA PHE A 313 -11.12 12.51 36.57
C PHE A 313 -12.58 12.31 36.15
N LEU A 314 -12.77 12.01 34.87
CA LEU A 314 -14.04 11.57 34.29
C LEU A 314 -13.85 10.22 33.63
N TRP A 315 -14.45 9.16 34.19
CA TRP A 315 -14.28 7.78 33.73
C TRP A 315 -15.58 7.25 33.12
N SER A 316 -15.52 6.89 31.83
CA SER A 316 -16.57 6.11 31.17
C SER A 316 -16.37 4.62 31.49
N LEU A 317 -17.12 4.11 32.46
CA LEU A 317 -17.06 2.73 32.97
C LEU A 317 -18.47 2.13 33.01
N ARG A 318 -18.73 1.10 32.20
CA ARG A 318 -20.04 0.46 32.03
C ARG A 318 -20.55 -0.13 33.33
N ASP A 319 -21.86 -0.10 33.56
CA ASP A 319 -22.47 -0.53 34.83
C ASP A 319 -22.09 -1.96 35.22
N ASN A 320 -22.01 -2.88 34.25
CA ASN A 320 -21.68 -4.29 34.47
C ASN A 320 -20.23 -4.57 34.94
N ILE A 321 -19.38 -3.54 35.06
CA ILE A 321 -18.03 -3.61 35.63
C ILE A 321 -17.79 -2.53 36.70
N LYS A 322 -18.84 -1.85 37.18
CA LYS A 322 -18.73 -0.96 38.35
C LYS A 322 -18.55 -1.73 39.66
N ASP A 323 -19.08 -2.94 39.73
CA ASP A 323 -18.94 -3.83 40.90
C ASP A 323 -17.49 -4.33 41.08
N CYS A 324 -16.62 -4.11 40.09
CA CYS A 324 -15.17 -4.32 40.15
C CYS A 324 -14.39 -3.13 40.74
N LEU A 325 -15.06 -2.04 41.16
CA LEU A 325 -14.42 -0.90 41.82
C LEU A 325 -14.19 -1.19 43.32
N PRO A 326 -13.09 -0.71 43.92
CA PRO A 326 -12.86 -0.86 45.36
C PRO A 326 -14.01 -0.30 46.20
N ASN A 327 -14.47 -1.06 47.20
CA ASN A 327 -15.56 -0.67 48.09
C ASN A 327 -15.42 0.78 48.61
N GLY A 328 -16.43 1.62 48.41
CA GLY A 328 -16.45 3.02 48.84
C GLY A 328 -15.69 4.01 47.93
N PHE A 329 -15.15 3.57 46.78
CA PHE A 329 -14.36 4.43 45.88
C PHE A 329 -15.16 5.61 45.33
N LEU A 330 -16.43 5.42 44.95
CA LEU A 330 -17.28 6.48 44.40
C LEU A 330 -17.54 7.57 45.44
N GLU A 331 -17.80 7.18 46.67
CA GLU A 331 -18.05 8.06 47.82
C GLU A 331 -16.80 8.85 48.22
N ARG A 332 -15.62 8.21 48.21
CA ARG A 332 -14.33 8.86 48.51
C ARG A 332 -13.82 9.75 47.38
N THR A 333 -14.29 9.54 46.14
CA THR A 333 -13.87 10.33 44.97
C THR A 333 -14.84 11.41 44.53
N VAL A 334 -16.12 11.39 44.93
CA VAL A 334 -17.21 12.30 44.46
C VAL A 334 -16.84 13.80 44.33
N MET A 335 -15.95 14.32 45.19
CA MET A 335 -15.50 15.73 45.15
C MET A 335 -14.52 16.08 43.99
N HIS A 336 -13.96 15.08 43.31
CA HIS A 336 -12.95 15.25 42.24
C HIS A 336 -13.02 14.19 41.13
N GLY A 337 -13.82 13.13 41.29
CA GLY A 337 -14.05 12.09 40.30
C GLY A 337 -15.52 11.99 39.90
N LYS A 338 -15.78 11.71 38.62
CA LYS A 338 -17.10 11.36 38.10
C LYS A 338 -16.99 10.07 37.28
N VAL A 339 -17.82 9.08 37.61
CA VAL A 339 -17.91 7.79 36.89
C VAL A 339 -19.28 7.68 36.24
N VAL A 340 -19.32 7.38 34.93
CA VAL A 340 -20.54 7.28 34.12
C VAL A 340 -20.52 6.03 33.25
N PRO A 341 -21.67 5.41 32.93
CA PRO A 341 -21.70 4.25 32.04
C PRO A 341 -21.33 4.58 30.59
N TRP A 342 -21.60 5.82 30.18
CA TRP A 342 -21.27 6.39 28.88
C TRP A 342 -21.00 7.89 29.05
N ALA A 343 -20.03 8.42 28.29
CA ALA A 343 -19.69 9.84 28.25
C ALA A 343 -19.78 10.36 26.80
N PRO A 344 -20.13 11.65 26.59
CA PRO A 344 -20.13 12.28 25.27
C PRO A 344 -18.68 12.56 24.85
N GLN A 345 -17.97 11.51 24.44
CA GLN A 345 -16.51 11.46 24.35
C GLN A 345 -15.90 12.59 23.50
N THR A 346 -16.49 12.87 22.33
CA THR A 346 -15.99 13.92 21.43
C THR A 346 -16.08 15.31 22.07
N GLN A 347 -17.17 15.60 22.79
CA GLN A 347 -17.38 16.83 23.53
C GLN A 347 -16.48 16.91 24.78
N VAL A 348 -16.31 15.80 25.51
CA VAL A 348 -15.40 15.72 26.66
C VAL A 348 -13.95 15.99 26.24
N LEU A 349 -13.51 15.45 25.11
CA LEU A 349 -12.16 15.70 24.57
C LEU A 349 -12.01 17.14 24.06
N ALA A 350 -13.07 17.74 23.51
CA ALA A 350 -13.09 19.16 23.13
C ALA A 350 -13.01 20.12 24.34
N HIS A 351 -13.30 19.66 25.56
CA HIS A 351 -13.39 20.52 26.74
C HIS A 351 -12.06 21.18 27.14
N SER A 352 -12.14 22.43 27.61
CA SER A 352 -10.98 23.20 28.09
C SER A 352 -10.30 22.54 29.29
N SER A 353 -11.07 21.93 30.19
CA SER A 353 -10.63 21.24 31.41
C SER A 353 -9.90 19.91 31.15
N THR A 354 -10.18 19.22 30.04
CA THR A 354 -9.61 17.90 29.72
C THR A 354 -8.14 17.99 29.34
N GLY A 355 -7.26 17.61 30.27
CA GLY A 355 -5.81 17.71 30.18
C GLY A 355 -5.11 16.48 29.60
N VAL A 356 -5.70 15.29 29.76
CA VAL A 356 -5.18 14.01 29.25
C VAL A 356 -6.30 13.01 28.97
N PHE A 357 -6.09 12.12 28.01
CA PHE A 357 -6.98 10.99 27.70
C PHE A 357 -6.28 9.65 27.94
N MET A 358 -6.69 8.93 28.98
CA MET A 358 -6.29 7.54 29.19
C MET A 358 -7.17 6.61 28.34
N THR A 359 -6.54 5.87 27.43
CA THR A 359 -7.23 5.21 26.31
C THR A 359 -6.68 3.84 25.97
N HIS A 360 -7.57 3.01 25.41
CA HIS A 360 -7.25 1.73 24.80
C HIS A 360 -6.53 1.84 23.44
N CYS A 361 -6.47 3.05 22.85
CA CYS A 361 -5.88 3.35 21.54
C CYS A 361 -6.66 2.85 20.31
N GLY A 362 -7.97 2.63 20.42
CA GLY A 362 -8.81 2.34 19.25
C GLY A 362 -8.82 3.53 18.28
N ALA A 363 -8.73 3.26 16.97
CA ALA A 363 -8.44 4.27 15.94
C ALA A 363 -9.29 5.55 16.05
N ASN A 364 -10.62 5.45 16.13
CA ASN A 364 -11.50 6.63 16.28
C ASN A 364 -11.21 7.44 17.55
N SER A 365 -10.89 6.80 18.68
CA SER A 365 -10.56 7.50 19.93
C SER A 365 -9.21 8.23 19.84
N VAL A 366 -8.24 7.68 19.10
CA VAL A 366 -7.00 8.37 18.76
C VAL A 366 -7.29 9.60 17.87
N TYR A 367 -8.18 9.45 16.88
CA TYR A 367 -8.59 10.54 15.98
C TYR A 367 -9.31 11.67 16.73
N GLU A 368 -10.20 11.36 17.66
CA GLU A 368 -10.87 12.33 18.54
C GLU A 368 -9.87 13.10 19.43
N SER A 369 -8.86 12.41 19.96
CA SER A 369 -7.83 13.04 20.80
C SER A 369 -6.95 13.99 19.98
N ILE A 370 -6.56 13.59 18.76
CA ILE A 370 -5.81 14.43 17.81
C ILE A 370 -6.65 15.64 17.38
N ALA A 371 -7.90 15.43 16.96
CA ALA A 371 -8.80 16.50 16.49
C ALA A 371 -9.04 17.58 17.55
N ASN A 372 -9.02 17.20 18.84
CA ASN A 372 -9.21 18.14 19.95
C ASN A 372 -7.91 18.67 20.56
N GLY A 373 -6.77 17.99 20.37
CA GLY A 373 -5.47 18.42 20.91
C GLY A 373 -5.24 17.97 22.35
N VAL A 374 -5.67 16.76 22.69
CA VAL A 374 -5.52 16.15 24.03
C VAL A 374 -4.43 15.07 23.97
N PRO A 375 -3.41 15.09 24.86
CA PRO A 375 -2.38 14.06 24.91
C PRO A 375 -2.96 12.74 25.46
N MET A 376 -2.34 11.62 25.09
CA MET A 376 -2.85 10.29 25.46
C MET A 376 -1.97 9.54 26.46
N ILE A 377 -2.60 8.73 27.31
CA ILE A 377 -1.95 7.67 28.10
C ILE A 377 -2.50 6.34 27.59
N CYS A 378 -1.61 5.45 27.14
CA CYS A 378 -1.95 4.31 26.30
C CYS A 378 -1.88 2.99 27.07
N ARG A 379 -3.01 2.27 27.15
CA ARG A 379 -3.13 0.87 27.63
C ARG A 379 -3.81 0.03 26.55
N PRO A 380 -3.06 -0.49 25.56
CA PRO A 380 -3.64 -1.26 24.44
C PRO A 380 -4.00 -2.69 24.83
N PHE A 381 -5.12 -3.21 24.31
CA PHE A 381 -5.64 -4.55 24.66
C PHE A 381 -5.52 -5.58 23.52
N PHE A 382 -6.19 -5.38 22.38
CA PHE A 382 -6.32 -6.38 21.30
C PHE A 382 -6.26 -5.75 19.90
N ALA A 383 -6.19 -6.55 18.82
CA ALA A 383 -6.17 -6.09 17.42
C ALA A 383 -5.13 -4.95 17.17
N ASP A 384 -5.51 -3.89 16.45
CA ASP A 384 -4.64 -2.76 16.09
C ASP A 384 -4.28 -1.82 17.27
N ASN A 385 -4.86 -2.01 18.46
CA ASN A 385 -4.63 -1.12 19.60
C ASN A 385 -3.14 -0.98 19.98
N LYS A 386 -2.36 -2.08 19.95
CA LYS A 386 -0.91 -2.04 20.27
C LYS A 386 -0.15 -1.19 19.26
N LEU A 387 -0.39 -1.43 17.97
CA LEU A 387 0.12 -0.66 16.85
C LEU A 387 -0.23 0.83 17.00
N ASN A 388 -1.50 1.15 17.28
CA ASN A 388 -1.96 2.53 17.48
C ASN A 388 -1.26 3.21 18.66
N ALA A 389 -1.04 2.49 19.77
CA ALA A 389 -0.26 2.99 20.89
C ALA A 389 1.20 3.32 20.47
N ARG A 390 1.83 2.48 19.64
CA ARG A 390 3.18 2.73 19.11
C ARG A 390 3.22 4.01 18.25
N LEU A 391 2.22 4.21 17.39
CA LEU A 391 2.10 5.44 16.59
C LEU A 391 1.94 6.69 17.48
N VAL A 392 1.12 6.61 18.53
CA VAL A 392 0.88 7.70 19.48
C VAL A 392 2.14 8.07 20.27
N VAL A 393 2.90 7.08 20.74
CA VAL A 393 4.04 7.29 21.67
C VAL A 393 5.33 7.58 20.92
N ASP A 394 5.67 6.84 19.88
CA ASP A 394 7.01 6.86 19.28
C ASP A 394 7.06 7.56 17.91
N VAL A 395 5.99 7.50 17.12
CA VAL A 395 5.92 8.14 15.78
C VAL A 395 5.47 9.61 15.89
N TRP A 396 4.24 9.86 16.32
CA TRP A 396 3.70 11.21 16.48
C TRP A 396 4.15 11.87 17.79
N ARG A 397 4.46 11.05 18.81
CA ARG A 397 4.98 11.48 20.13
C ARG A 397 4.03 12.43 20.85
N ILE A 398 2.75 12.07 20.84
CA ILE A 398 1.58 12.78 21.39
C ILE A 398 0.96 12.05 22.61
N GLY A 399 1.63 11.02 23.13
CA GLY A 399 1.23 10.32 24.35
C GLY A 399 2.36 9.50 24.98
N GLU A 400 2.00 8.70 25.98
CA GLU A 400 2.87 7.81 26.77
C GLU A 400 2.22 6.42 26.89
N ARG A 401 2.99 5.32 26.84
CA ARG A 401 2.48 3.97 27.15
C ARG A 401 2.65 3.72 28.66
N ILE A 402 1.62 3.15 29.30
CA ILE A 402 1.69 2.76 30.71
C ILE A 402 2.90 1.85 30.95
N ASP A 403 3.65 2.13 32.02
CA ASP A 403 4.84 1.37 32.41
C ASP A 403 4.51 -0.11 32.67
N GLY A 404 5.35 -1.03 32.19
CA GLY A 404 5.05 -2.47 32.17
C GLY A 404 3.85 -2.90 31.29
N GLY A 405 3.17 -1.98 30.61
CA GLY A 405 2.05 -2.28 29.70
C GLY A 405 0.71 -2.64 30.38
N VAL A 406 0.65 -2.66 31.71
CA VAL A 406 -0.54 -3.01 32.53
C VAL A 406 -0.77 -1.96 33.61
N PHE A 407 -2.02 -1.74 34.02
CA PHE A 407 -2.32 -0.79 35.08
C PHE A 407 -1.77 -1.25 36.43
N THR A 408 -0.93 -0.40 37.00
CA THR A 408 -0.45 -0.46 38.38
C THR A 408 -0.61 0.93 39.00
N LYS A 409 -0.85 0.99 40.31
CA LYS A 409 -1.09 2.21 41.08
C LYS A 409 0.03 3.23 40.90
N THR A 410 1.27 2.74 40.92
CA THR A 410 2.49 3.53 40.71
C THR A 410 2.66 3.94 39.25
N GLY A 411 2.45 3.04 38.29
CA GLY A 411 2.55 3.35 36.85
C GLY A 411 1.53 4.38 36.40
N VAL A 412 0.26 4.23 36.80
CA VAL A 412 -0.81 5.18 36.49
C VAL A 412 -0.54 6.55 37.11
N ALA A 413 -0.19 6.61 38.41
CA ALA A 413 0.11 7.88 39.08
C ALA A 413 1.31 8.59 38.41
N LYS A 414 2.35 7.83 38.04
CA LYS A 414 3.55 8.31 37.31
C LYS A 414 3.19 8.92 35.96
N SER A 415 2.43 8.22 35.11
CA SER A 415 2.06 8.73 33.78
C SER A 415 1.08 9.92 33.85
N LEU A 416 0.14 9.92 34.80
CA LEU A 416 -0.74 11.07 35.04
C LEU A 416 0.06 12.31 35.48
N ASP A 417 1.01 12.14 36.41
CA ASP A 417 1.90 13.21 36.86
C ASP A 417 2.78 13.72 35.71
N LEU A 418 3.41 12.81 34.95
CA LEU A 418 4.28 13.14 33.81
C LEU A 418 3.56 13.95 32.74
N ILE A 419 2.37 13.51 32.32
CA ILE A 419 1.61 14.18 31.25
C ILE A 419 0.95 15.49 31.70
N LEU A 420 0.57 15.64 32.98
CA LEU A 420 -0.09 16.85 33.48
C LEU A 420 0.88 17.87 34.10
N GLN A 421 1.77 17.45 35.01
CA GLN A 421 2.58 18.37 35.83
C GLN A 421 3.99 18.62 35.28
N HIS A 422 4.64 17.64 34.65
CA HIS A 422 6.06 17.75 34.25
C HIS A 422 6.34 18.47 32.94
N GLU A 423 7.61 18.86 32.77
CA GLU A 423 8.18 19.42 31.54
C GLU A 423 8.03 18.46 30.34
N GLN A 424 8.13 17.16 30.55
CA GLN A 424 7.89 16.17 29.49
C GLN A 424 6.45 16.26 28.98
N GLY A 425 5.47 16.37 29.87
CA GLY A 425 4.07 16.65 29.54
C GLY A 425 3.89 17.94 28.72
N ARG A 426 4.63 19.03 29.01
CA ARG A 426 4.61 20.25 28.18
C ARG A 426 5.03 20.01 26.73
N ARG A 427 5.97 19.09 26.48
CA ARG A 427 6.42 18.73 25.13
C ARG A 427 5.38 17.89 24.40
N VAL A 428 4.75 16.92 25.09
CA VAL A 428 3.67 16.09 24.53
C VAL A 428 2.44 16.95 24.19
N ARG A 429 2.02 17.84 25.10
CA ARG A 429 0.94 18.80 24.88
C ARG A 429 1.22 19.75 23.70
N SER A 430 2.44 20.27 23.59
CA SER A 430 2.84 21.09 22.44
C SER A 430 2.78 20.33 21.12
N ARG A 431 3.19 19.05 21.10
CA ARG A 431 3.13 18.21 19.90
C ARG A 431 1.70 17.92 19.46
N VAL A 432 0.81 17.50 20.37
CA VAL A 432 -0.56 17.16 19.96
C VAL A 432 -1.34 18.38 19.45
N LEU A 433 -1.04 19.59 19.93
CA LEU A 433 -1.55 20.84 19.36
C LEU A 433 -1.01 21.12 17.95
N ALA A 434 0.28 20.84 17.69
CA ALA A 434 0.84 20.96 16.34
C ALA A 434 0.24 19.92 15.36
N VAL A 435 -0.05 18.70 15.82
CA VAL A 435 -0.73 17.66 15.02
C VAL A 435 -2.20 18.03 14.77
N LYS A 436 -2.91 18.59 15.76
CA LYS A 436 -4.26 19.18 15.59
C LYS A 436 -4.26 20.25 14.50
N GLU A 437 -3.31 21.18 14.55
CA GLU A 437 -3.19 22.28 13.59
C GLU A 437 -2.88 21.79 12.16
N LEU A 438 -2.08 20.73 12.04
CA LEU A 438 -1.82 20.05 10.76
C LEU A 438 -3.10 19.42 10.18
N VAL A 439 -3.90 18.75 11.02
CA VAL A 439 -5.19 18.16 10.64
C VAL A 439 -6.23 19.24 10.27
N LEU A 440 -6.29 20.35 11.01
CA LEU A 440 -7.15 21.49 10.69
C LEU A 440 -6.83 22.03 9.29
N LYS A 441 -5.55 22.27 8.97
CA LYS A 441 -5.11 22.68 7.63
C LYS A 441 -5.44 21.66 6.54
N ALA A 442 -5.28 20.37 6.82
CA ALA A 442 -5.63 19.30 5.89
C ALA A 442 -7.15 19.19 5.59
N SER A 443 -7.98 19.62 6.55
CA SER A 443 -9.45 19.63 6.45
C SER A 443 -10.05 20.89 5.82
N ALA A 444 -9.25 21.94 5.64
CA ALA A 444 -9.72 23.21 5.09
C ALA A 444 -10.19 23.09 3.62
N PRO A 445 -10.98 24.04 3.10
CA PRO A 445 -11.34 24.09 1.69
C PRO A 445 -10.09 24.04 0.78
N GLY A 446 -10.03 23.05 -0.11
CA GLY A 446 -8.86 22.79 -0.96
C GLY A 446 -7.78 21.89 -0.36
N GLY A 447 -7.88 21.49 0.92
CA GLY A 447 -7.02 20.48 1.53
C GLY A 447 -7.23 19.07 0.95
N HIS A 448 -6.23 18.18 1.11
CA HIS A 448 -6.24 16.86 0.46
C HIS A 448 -7.47 16.01 0.82
N ALA A 449 -7.95 16.08 2.06
CA ALA A 449 -9.14 15.34 2.49
C ALA A 449 -10.42 15.81 1.76
N THR A 450 -10.57 17.12 1.62
CA THR A 450 -11.67 17.76 0.88
C THR A 450 -11.63 17.40 -0.61
N GLN A 451 -10.43 17.36 -1.21
CA GLN A 451 -10.25 16.92 -2.59
C GLN A 451 -10.59 15.43 -2.76
N ALA A 452 -10.06 14.55 -1.91
CA ALA A 452 -10.31 13.11 -1.96
C ALA A 452 -11.81 12.77 -1.78
N PHE A 453 -12.50 13.48 -0.89
CA PHE A 453 -13.94 13.35 -0.72
C PHE A 453 -14.72 13.80 -1.96
N LYS A 454 -14.32 14.91 -2.61
CA LYS A 454 -14.93 15.35 -3.89
C LYS A 454 -14.75 14.31 -4.99
N THR A 455 -13.55 13.73 -5.13
CA THR A 455 -13.28 12.64 -6.07
C THR A 455 -14.17 11.42 -5.80
N LEU A 456 -14.39 11.06 -4.53
CA LEU A 456 -15.30 9.98 -4.15
C LEU A 456 -16.77 10.28 -4.53
N VAL A 457 -17.24 11.51 -4.33
CA VAL A 457 -18.59 11.94 -4.76
C VAL A 457 -18.74 11.85 -6.29
N GLU A 458 -17.73 12.27 -7.05
CA GLU A 458 -17.71 12.15 -8.52
C GLU A 458 -17.74 10.69 -8.98
N MET A 459 -16.97 9.81 -8.34
CA MET A 459 -16.93 8.38 -8.66
C MET A 459 -18.28 7.66 -8.48
N ILE A 460 -19.08 8.04 -7.48
CA ILE A 460 -20.37 7.39 -7.20
C ILE A 460 -21.58 8.04 -7.91
N THR A 461 -21.40 9.23 -8.50
CA THR A 461 -22.45 9.95 -9.24
C THR A 461 -22.32 9.76 -10.76
N LEU A 462 -21.10 9.70 -11.30
CA LEU A 462 -20.86 9.52 -12.73
C LEU A 462 -21.09 8.06 -13.16
N ARG A 463 -21.61 7.87 -14.39
CA ARG A 463 -21.79 6.51 -14.94
C ARG A 463 -20.44 5.88 -15.31
N PRO A 464 -20.12 4.65 -14.83
CA PRO A 464 -18.84 3.98 -15.08
C PRO A 464 -18.44 3.87 -16.57
N ALA A 465 -19.43 3.85 -17.46
CA ALA A 465 -19.27 3.81 -18.91
C ALA A 465 -18.35 4.91 -19.48
N PHE A 466 -18.24 6.09 -18.84
CA PHE A 466 -17.39 7.17 -19.38
C PHE A 466 -15.92 7.03 -18.97
N MET A 467 -15.65 6.65 -17.71
CA MET A 467 -14.28 6.55 -17.18
C MET A 467 -13.60 5.21 -17.52
N MET A 468 -14.26 4.08 -17.23
CA MET A 468 -13.70 2.77 -17.60
C MET A 468 -13.84 2.50 -19.10
N GLY A 469 -14.87 3.03 -19.77
CA GLY A 469 -15.07 2.83 -21.20
C GLY A 469 -13.90 3.34 -22.04
N PHE A 470 -13.51 4.61 -21.89
CA PHE A 470 -12.45 5.20 -22.73
C PHE A 470 -11.06 4.66 -22.39
N VAL A 471 -10.68 4.60 -21.11
CA VAL A 471 -9.35 4.09 -20.70
C VAL A 471 -9.24 2.58 -20.93
N GLY A 472 -10.35 1.83 -20.76
CA GLY A 472 -10.45 0.42 -21.11
C GLY A 472 -10.31 0.19 -22.60
N LEU A 473 -11.03 0.94 -23.44
CA LEU A 473 -10.85 0.89 -24.91
C LEU A 473 -9.43 1.26 -25.30
N LEU A 474 -8.80 2.26 -24.67
CA LEU A 474 -7.45 2.67 -25.02
C LEU A 474 -6.41 1.60 -24.63
N LYS A 475 -6.49 1.03 -23.41
CA LYS A 475 -5.65 -0.09 -22.98
C LYS A 475 -5.85 -1.33 -23.86
N LEU A 476 -7.10 -1.63 -24.26
CA LEU A 476 -7.42 -2.74 -25.15
C LEU A 476 -6.92 -2.48 -26.58
N ALA A 477 -7.15 -1.29 -27.13
CA ALA A 477 -6.73 -0.90 -28.46
C ALA A 477 -5.21 -0.92 -28.59
N VAL A 478 -4.46 -0.41 -27.60
CA VAL A 478 -2.99 -0.51 -27.56
C VAL A 478 -2.56 -1.99 -27.55
N LYS A 479 -3.12 -2.83 -26.67
CA LYS A 479 -2.82 -4.28 -26.66
C LYS A 479 -3.16 -4.96 -27.99
N CYS A 480 -4.28 -4.62 -28.63
CA CYS A 480 -4.64 -5.14 -29.95
C CYS A 480 -3.67 -4.64 -31.04
N LEU A 481 -3.19 -3.39 -30.96
CA LEU A 481 -2.19 -2.84 -31.86
C LEU A 481 -0.85 -3.60 -31.70
N ASP A 482 -0.41 -3.82 -30.46
CA ASP A 482 0.83 -4.55 -30.14
C ASP A 482 0.77 -6.03 -30.60
N ILE A 483 -0.39 -6.68 -30.46
CA ILE A 483 -0.61 -8.08 -30.87
C ILE A 483 -0.77 -8.22 -32.39
N LEU A 484 -1.45 -7.29 -33.07
CA LEU A 484 -1.83 -7.43 -34.49
C LEU A 484 -0.89 -6.71 -35.46
N ALA A 485 -0.25 -5.60 -35.07
CA ALA A 485 0.65 -4.88 -35.95
C ALA A 485 1.92 -5.69 -36.28
N TRP A 486 2.51 -6.37 -35.29
CA TRP A 486 3.71 -7.17 -35.51
C TRP A 486 3.52 -8.27 -36.58
N PRO A 487 2.50 -9.15 -36.53
CA PRO A 487 2.28 -10.13 -37.59
C PRO A 487 1.98 -9.51 -38.96
N VAL A 488 1.22 -8.41 -39.01
CA VAL A 488 0.84 -7.76 -40.27
C VAL A 488 2.05 -7.15 -40.98
N PHE A 489 2.86 -6.35 -40.28
CA PHE A 489 4.04 -5.72 -40.86
C PHE A 489 5.23 -6.68 -41.01
N GLY A 490 5.45 -7.57 -40.04
CA GLY A 490 6.60 -8.47 -40.00
C GLY A 490 6.46 -9.73 -40.85
N LEU A 491 5.25 -10.21 -41.12
CA LEU A 491 4.98 -11.46 -41.86
C LEU A 491 4.04 -11.25 -43.06
N GLY A 492 2.89 -10.60 -42.86
CA GLY A 492 1.84 -10.47 -43.87
C GLY A 492 2.29 -9.73 -45.13
N TYR A 493 2.89 -8.55 -44.96
CA TYR A 493 3.37 -7.74 -46.08
C TYR A 493 4.56 -8.37 -46.85
N PRO A 494 5.60 -8.93 -46.18
CA PRO A 494 6.61 -9.77 -46.84
C PRO A 494 6.06 -11.03 -47.52
N LEU A 495 4.97 -11.63 -47.03
CA LEU A 495 4.31 -12.77 -47.68
C LEU A 495 3.64 -12.35 -49.00
N CYS A 496 2.94 -11.22 -49.04
CA CYS A 496 2.42 -10.65 -50.30
C CYS A 496 3.56 -10.34 -51.29
N ALA A 497 4.67 -9.78 -50.82
CA ALA A 497 5.86 -9.55 -51.63
C ALA A 497 6.50 -10.88 -52.13
N SER A 498 6.39 -11.97 -51.37
CA SER A 498 6.88 -13.29 -51.76
C SER A 498 6.12 -13.84 -52.97
N ILE A 499 4.77 -13.74 -52.93
CA ILE A 499 3.90 -14.20 -54.02
C ILE A 499 4.20 -13.40 -55.30
N LEU A 500 4.25 -12.07 -55.20
CA LEU A 500 4.54 -11.19 -56.34
C LEU A 500 5.93 -11.45 -56.95
N ALA A 501 6.95 -11.73 -56.13
CA ALA A 501 8.30 -12.05 -56.60
C ALA A 501 8.38 -13.39 -57.35
N ILE A 502 7.56 -14.38 -56.95
CA ILE A 502 7.44 -15.67 -57.62
C ILE A 502 6.72 -15.50 -58.97
N GLU A 503 5.60 -14.77 -59.00
CA GLU A 503 4.81 -14.52 -60.22
C GLU A 503 5.59 -13.70 -61.27
N THR A 504 6.40 -12.73 -60.83
CA THR A 504 7.26 -11.91 -61.71
C THR A 504 8.61 -12.56 -62.04
N ASN A 505 8.93 -13.70 -61.41
CA ASN A 505 10.16 -14.48 -61.60
C ASN A 505 11.46 -13.63 -61.48
N SER A 506 11.44 -12.62 -60.58
CA SER A 506 12.54 -11.65 -60.44
C SER A 506 13.65 -12.18 -59.53
N ASN A 507 14.82 -12.43 -60.10
CA ASN A 507 16.03 -12.79 -59.35
C ASN A 507 16.46 -11.71 -58.34
N SER A 508 16.26 -10.43 -58.66
CA SER A 508 16.64 -9.32 -57.77
C SER A 508 15.76 -9.30 -56.51
N ASP A 509 14.45 -9.48 -56.69
CA ASP A 509 13.48 -9.38 -55.60
C ASP A 509 13.47 -10.67 -54.76
N THR A 510 13.67 -11.82 -55.41
CA THR A 510 13.95 -13.09 -54.72
C THR A 510 15.16 -12.98 -53.80
N GLN A 511 16.25 -12.34 -54.24
CA GLN A 511 17.43 -12.13 -53.38
C GLN A 511 17.13 -11.21 -52.18
N LYS A 512 16.41 -10.10 -52.39
CA LYS A 512 15.98 -9.18 -51.31
C LYS A 512 15.08 -9.91 -50.30
N LEU A 513 14.18 -10.75 -50.79
CA LEU A 513 13.21 -11.51 -50.02
C LEU A 513 13.87 -12.58 -49.13
N ILE A 514 14.74 -13.42 -49.70
CA ILE A 514 15.53 -14.40 -48.92
C ILE A 514 16.32 -13.69 -47.83
N THR A 515 16.90 -12.53 -48.15
CA THR A 515 17.68 -11.73 -47.22
C THR A 515 16.84 -11.15 -46.08
N TYR A 516 15.58 -10.76 -46.35
CA TYR A 516 14.62 -10.39 -45.31
C TYR A 516 14.30 -11.58 -44.40
N TRP A 517 13.93 -12.74 -44.98
CA TRP A 517 13.55 -13.92 -44.20
C TRP A 517 14.68 -14.48 -43.32
N VAL A 518 15.94 -14.40 -43.76
CA VAL A 518 17.09 -14.72 -42.90
C VAL A 518 17.25 -13.69 -41.77
N SER A 519 17.12 -12.39 -42.07
CA SER A 519 17.30 -11.32 -41.07
C SER A 519 16.24 -11.39 -39.96
N ILE A 520 14.96 -11.58 -40.31
CA ILE A 520 13.87 -11.70 -39.32
C ILE A 520 14.00 -12.98 -38.48
N SER A 521 14.48 -14.09 -39.08
CA SER A 521 14.73 -15.34 -38.35
C SER A 521 15.80 -15.20 -37.27
N VAL A 522 16.85 -14.39 -37.51
CA VAL A 522 17.89 -14.10 -36.50
C VAL A 522 17.31 -13.28 -35.34
N VAL A 523 16.42 -12.31 -35.61
CA VAL A 523 15.75 -11.51 -34.57
C VAL A 523 14.83 -12.38 -33.69
N LEU A 524 14.04 -13.26 -34.30
CA LEU A 524 13.17 -14.21 -33.58
C LEU A 524 13.98 -15.23 -32.76
N LEU A 525 15.09 -15.74 -33.30
CA LEU A 525 15.98 -16.63 -32.56
C LEU A 525 16.62 -15.94 -31.35
N PHE A 526 17.03 -14.68 -31.49
CA PHE A 526 17.55 -13.87 -30.39
C PHE A 526 16.50 -13.64 -29.29
N GLU A 527 15.28 -13.27 -29.68
CA GLU A 527 14.14 -13.11 -28.75
C GLU A 527 13.87 -14.36 -27.91
N HIS A 528 13.81 -15.54 -28.54
CA HIS A 528 13.62 -16.81 -27.84
C HIS A 528 14.83 -17.22 -26.98
N THR A 529 16.06 -16.91 -27.42
CA THR A 529 17.29 -17.28 -26.69
C THR A 529 17.48 -16.47 -25.41
N PHE A 530 17.07 -15.20 -25.41
CA PHE A 530 17.27 -14.27 -24.29
C PHE A 530 15.98 -13.96 -23.51
N GLN A 531 14.86 -14.61 -23.83
CA GLN A 531 13.55 -14.48 -23.16
C GLN A 531 13.10 -13.03 -22.93
N LEU A 532 13.30 -12.15 -23.92
CA LEU A 532 13.17 -10.68 -23.77
C LEU A 532 11.74 -10.15 -23.51
N GLN A 533 10.78 -11.04 -23.29
CA GLN A 533 9.39 -10.74 -22.91
C GLN A 533 9.26 -10.06 -21.53
N TRP A 534 10.26 -10.15 -20.65
CA TRP A 534 10.28 -9.42 -19.37
C TRP A 534 10.51 -7.90 -19.53
N LEU A 535 10.99 -7.46 -20.69
CA LEU A 535 11.40 -6.08 -20.94
C LEU A 535 10.21 -5.29 -21.51
N ALA A 536 9.58 -4.44 -20.68
CA ALA A 536 8.27 -3.82 -20.96
C ALA A 536 8.15 -3.02 -22.28
N PHE A 537 9.27 -2.56 -22.86
CA PHE A 537 9.32 -1.80 -24.12
C PHE A 537 9.82 -2.63 -25.33
N TRP A 538 10.08 -3.92 -25.15
CA TRP A 538 10.55 -4.81 -26.22
C TRP A 538 9.62 -4.89 -27.44
N PRO A 539 8.26 -4.93 -27.32
CA PRO A 539 7.37 -4.94 -28.49
C PRO A 539 7.58 -3.75 -29.43
N TYR A 540 7.82 -2.55 -28.88
CA TYR A 540 8.05 -1.34 -29.67
C TYR A 540 9.43 -1.33 -30.34
N ILE A 541 10.48 -1.77 -29.64
CA ILE A 541 11.82 -1.98 -30.24
C ILE A 541 11.72 -3.01 -31.37
N LYS A 542 11.02 -4.11 -31.15
CA LYS A 542 10.82 -5.19 -32.11
C LYS A 542 10.07 -4.72 -33.36
N LEU A 543 8.97 -3.97 -33.20
CA LEU A 543 8.25 -3.35 -34.31
C LEU A 543 9.12 -2.34 -35.09
N MET A 544 9.93 -1.54 -34.39
CA MET A 544 10.89 -0.61 -35.02
C MET A 544 11.97 -1.36 -35.81
N ILE A 545 12.49 -2.48 -35.30
CA ILE A 545 13.45 -3.34 -36.03
C ILE A 545 12.82 -3.87 -37.33
N VAL A 546 11.56 -4.34 -37.30
CA VAL A 546 10.84 -4.71 -38.54
C VAL A 546 10.66 -3.52 -39.47
N GLY A 547 10.27 -2.34 -38.96
CA GLY A 547 10.20 -1.11 -39.77
C GLY A 547 11.51 -0.80 -40.51
N CYS A 548 12.66 -0.97 -39.84
CA CYS A 548 13.98 -0.81 -40.44
C CYS A 548 14.38 -1.93 -41.43
N LEU A 549 13.88 -3.16 -41.24
CA LEU A 549 14.00 -4.23 -42.24
C LEU A 549 13.06 -4.01 -43.45
N VAL A 550 12.06 -3.15 -43.30
CA VAL A 550 10.93 -2.89 -44.23
C VAL A 550 10.88 -1.41 -44.67
N LEU A 551 12.03 -0.73 -44.83
CA LEU A 551 12.12 0.56 -45.56
C LEU A 551 13.37 0.64 -46.49
N PRO A 552 13.28 0.96 -47.81
CA PRO A 552 12.08 1.32 -48.60
C PRO A 552 11.56 0.28 -49.64
N TYR A 553 12.37 -0.61 -50.26
CA TYR A 553 11.93 -1.97 -50.69
C TYR A 553 13.05 -3.04 -50.83
N PHE A 554 13.94 -3.28 -49.86
CA PHE A 554 14.14 -2.61 -48.57
C PHE A 554 15.60 -2.27 -48.31
N HIS A 555 16.56 -3.11 -48.69
CA HIS A 555 18.00 -2.84 -48.53
C HIS A 555 18.51 -2.58 -47.09
N GLY A 556 17.68 -2.19 -46.12
CA GLY A 556 17.98 -2.29 -44.67
C GLY A 556 18.22 -3.74 -44.26
N SER A 557 17.36 -4.68 -44.70
CA SER A 557 17.60 -6.12 -44.56
C SER A 557 18.89 -6.58 -45.26
N LEU A 558 19.18 -6.10 -46.46
CA LEU A 558 20.41 -6.42 -47.20
C LEU A 558 21.67 -5.87 -46.52
N TYR A 559 21.57 -4.71 -45.87
CA TYR A 559 22.63 -4.10 -45.07
C TYR A 559 22.86 -4.90 -43.78
N VAL A 560 21.81 -5.19 -43.01
CA VAL A 560 21.88 -6.05 -41.81
C VAL A 560 22.47 -7.42 -42.14
N TYR A 561 22.06 -8.04 -43.25
CA TYR A 561 22.64 -9.30 -43.68
C TYR A 561 24.13 -9.17 -44.02
N LYS A 562 24.54 -8.18 -44.84
CA LYS A 562 25.95 -8.00 -45.24
C LYS A 562 26.88 -7.62 -44.09
N HIS A 563 26.42 -6.82 -43.13
CA HIS A 563 27.26 -6.25 -42.07
C HIS A 563 27.11 -6.93 -40.70
N LEU A 564 26.09 -7.76 -40.50
CA LEU A 564 25.77 -8.35 -39.19
C LEU A 564 25.59 -9.87 -39.25
N VAL A 565 24.88 -10.40 -40.25
CA VAL A 565 24.68 -11.86 -40.40
C VAL A 565 25.88 -12.54 -41.11
N LEU A 566 26.34 -11.99 -42.23
CA LEU A 566 27.41 -12.56 -43.07
C LEU A 566 28.78 -12.61 -42.38
N PRO A 567 29.20 -11.63 -41.55
CA PRO A 567 30.40 -11.75 -40.74
C PRO A 567 30.27 -12.87 -39.70
N CYS A 568 29.11 -13.01 -39.04
CA CYS A 568 28.85 -14.12 -38.13
C CYS A 568 28.93 -15.47 -38.83
N LEU A 569 28.33 -15.64 -40.02
CA LEU A 569 28.44 -16.88 -40.80
C LEU A 569 29.87 -17.19 -41.28
N SER A 570 30.72 -16.16 -41.43
CA SER A 570 32.13 -16.31 -41.82
C SER A 570 33.05 -16.64 -40.63
N ILE A 571 32.60 -16.43 -39.39
CA ILE A 571 33.32 -16.83 -38.19
C ILE A 571 33.08 -18.33 -37.96
N GLY A 572 34.10 -19.13 -38.30
CA GLY A 572 34.03 -20.59 -38.19
C GLY A 572 33.53 -21.06 -36.82
N PRO A 573 32.66 -22.07 -36.73
CA PRO A 573 31.76 -22.29 -35.59
C PRO A 573 32.46 -22.46 -34.23
N ARG A 574 33.70 -22.95 -34.21
CA ARG A 574 34.53 -23.04 -32.99
C ARG A 574 34.76 -21.68 -32.33
N ILE A 575 34.86 -20.59 -33.09
CA ILE A 575 35.08 -19.24 -32.57
C ILE A 575 33.77 -18.66 -32.01
N ILE A 576 32.62 -18.89 -32.66
CA ILE A 576 31.32 -18.54 -32.08
C ILE A 576 31.10 -19.28 -30.77
N THR A 577 31.29 -20.60 -30.72
CA THR A 577 31.16 -21.38 -29.48
C THR A 577 32.13 -20.90 -28.39
N CYS A 578 33.33 -20.44 -28.76
CA CYS A 578 34.29 -19.85 -27.82
C CYS A 578 33.81 -18.48 -27.29
N GLN A 579 33.35 -17.58 -28.16
CA GLN A 579 32.75 -16.28 -27.79
C GLN A 579 31.52 -16.47 -26.90
N PHE A 580 30.59 -17.36 -27.27
CA PHE A 580 29.39 -17.66 -26.49
C PHE A 580 29.74 -18.27 -25.13
N ASN A 581 30.71 -19.19 -25.05
CA ASN A 581 31.19 -19.72 -23.77
C ASN A 581 31.90 -18.65 -22.93
N LYS A 582 32.57 -17.66 -23.54
CA LYS A 582 33.18 -16.53 -22.83
C LYS A 582 32.13 -15.59 -22.25
N LEU A 583 31.04 -15.32 -22.98
CA LEU A 583 29.88 -14.57 -22.51
C LEU A 583 29.10 -15.34 -21.41
N LYS A 584 28.97 -16.66 -21.56
CA LYS A 584 28.35 -17.56 -20.57
C LYS A 584 29.19 -17.68 -19.29
N LEU A 585 30.52 -17.58 -19.39
CA LEU A 585 31.43 -17.45 -18.24
C LEU A 585 31.18 -16.15 -17.46
N PHE A 586 30.84 -15.07 -18.15
CA PHE A 586 30.54 -13.75 -17.58
C PHE A 586 29.25 -13.72 -16.73
N PHE A 587 28.43 -14.77 -16.79
CA PHE A 587 27.11 -14.82 -16.15
C PHE A 587 26.89 -16.01 -15.20
N LYS A 588 27.85 -16.96 -15.07
CA LYS A 588 27.61 -18.17 -14.25
C LYS A 588 28.86 -18.93 -13.81
N LYS A 589 29.74 -18.29 -13.03
CA LYS A 589 30.87 -18.99 -12.39
C LYS A 589 31.06 -18.77 -10.89
N ASP A 590 30.66 -17.61 -10.36
CA ASP A 590 30.91 -17.29 -8.95
C ASP A 590 29.90 -17.95 -8.00
N ASP A 591 28.60 -17.99 -8.35
CA ASP A 591 27.56 -18.72 -7.60
C ASP A 591 27.97 -20.18 -7.32
N PHE A 592 28.27 -20.95 -8.38
CA PHE A 592 28.42 -22.41 -8.25
C PHE A 592 29.58 -22.83 -7.34
N LEU A 593 30.67 -22.05 -7.31
CA LEU A 593 31.80 -22.33 -6.43
C LEU A 593 31.57 -21.86 -4.98
N VAL A 594 30.64 -20.92 -4.76
CA VAL A 594 30.14 -20.58 -3.42
C VAL A 594 29.15 -21.66 -2.94
N GLU A 595 28.24 -22.10 -3.81
CA GLU A 595 27.24 -23.14 -3.54
C GLU A 595 27.88 -24.46 -3.12
N VAL A 596 28.86 -24.95 -3.90
CA VAL A 596 29.58 -26.19 -3.59
C VAL A 596 30.40 -26.06 -2.30
N LYS A 597 30.99 -24.89 -2.02
CA LYS A 597 31.71 -24.64 -0.75
C LYS A 597 30.76 -24.60 0.45
N ARG A 598 29.55 -24.05 0.30
CA ARG A 598 28.52 -24.09 1.35
C ARG A 598 28.05 -25.53 1.59
N TYR A 599 27.68 -26.26 0.53
CA TYR A 599 27.24 -27.64 0.62
C TYR A 599 28.29 -28.57 1.27
N MET A 600 29.58 -28.44 0.92
CA MET A 600 30.68 -29.19 1.55
C MET A 600 30.90 -28.82 3.03
N LYS A 601 30.60 -27.57 3.43
CA LYS A 601 30.70 -27.12 4.83
C LYS A 601 29.53 -27.63 5.68
N GLU A 602 28.36 -27.80 5.07
CA GLU A 602 27.13 -28.27 5.73
C GLU A 602 27.03 -29.80 5.80
N ASN A 603 27.45 -30.51 4.76
CA ASN A 603 27.22 -31.97 4.60
C ASN A 603 28.51 -32.81 4.52
N GLY A 604 29.68 -32.20 4.63
CA GLY A 604 30.98 -32.87 4.52
C GLY A 604 31.40 -33.20 3.08
N SER A 605 32.58 -33.82 2.93
CA SER A 605 33.13 -34.26 1.63
C SER A 605 32.33 -35.43 1.04
N ASP A 606 31.96 -36.38 1.87
CA ASP A 606 31.61 -37.73 1.44
C ASP A 606 30.20 -37.75 0.80
N ALA A 607 29.30 -36.88 1.29
CA ALA A 607 27.99 -36.63 0.71
C ALA A 607 28.04 -36.04 -0.72
N LEU A 608 29.19 -35.46 -1.14
CA LEU A 608 29.38 -35.01 -2.52
C LEU A 608 29.81 -36.16 -3.44
N GLU A 609 30.56 -37.14 -2.93
CA GLU A 609 30.92 -38.34 -3.71
C GLU A 609 29.70 -39.23 -3.98
N ASP A 610 28.80 -39.42 -3.00
CA ASP A 610 27.54 -40.15 -3.20
C ASP A 610 26.61 -39.48 -4.23
N LEU A 611 26.59 -38.14 -4.28
CA LEU A 611 25.86 -37.38 -5.30
C LEU A 611 26.45 -37.62 -6.72
N ILE A 612 27.77 -37.74 -6.81
CA ILE A 612 28.49 -38.05 -8.07
C ILE A 612 28.38 -39.55 -8.43
N ALA A 613 28.20 -40.44 -7.45
CA ALA A 613 27.99 -41.87 -7.67
C ALA A 613 26.56 -42.20 -8.12
N SER A 614 25.55 -41.57 -7.53
CA SER A 614 24.13 -41.76 -7.88
C SER A 614 23.82 -41.30 -9.31
N THR A 615 24.30 -40.12 -9.71
CA THR A 615 24.09 -39.57 -11.06
C THR A 615 24.64 -40.46 -12.18
N LYS A 616 25.72 -41.22 -11.93
CA LYS A 616 26.28 -42.20 -12.89
C LYS A 616 25.40 -43.44 -13.12
N LYS A 617 24.48 -43.79 -12.21
CA LYS A 617 23.60 -44.96 -12.37
C LYS A 617 22.40 -44.71 -13.30
N SER A 618 22.08 -43.46 -13.61
CA SER A 618 20.84 -43.12 -14.34
C SER A 618 20.92 -43.27 -15.87
N ALA A 619 22.08 -43.63 -16.45
CA ALA A 619 22.31 -43.57 -17.89
C ALA A 619 22.34 -44.95 -18.58
N LYS A 620 21.18 -45.43 -19.07
CA LYS A 620 21.08 -46.45 -20.13
C LYS A 620 19.94 -46.12 -21.13
N PRO A 621 20.08 -46.45 -22.43
CA PRO A 621 19.14 -46.03 -23.47
C PRO A 621 18.10 -47.10 -23.86
N ASN A 622 16.96 -46.65 -24.39
CA ASN A 622 16.09 -47.36 -25.34
C ASN A 622 15.66 -46.33 -26.40
N VAL A 623 15.91 -46.49 -27.71
CA VAL A 623 15.41 -47.50 -28.68
C VAL A 623 14.00 -47.17 -29.19
N ALA A 624 13.94 -46.39 -30.29
CA ALA A 624 12.79 -46.23 -31.19
C ALA A 624 13.13 -45.38 -32.45
N MET A 625 14.09 -45.80 -33.32
CA MET A 625 14.27 -45.15 -34.64
C MET A 625 15.08 -45.99 -35.65
N ASN A 626 14.64 -47.20 -36.00
CA ASN A 626 15.37 -48.09 -36.92
C ASN A 626 14.51 -48.71 -38.04
N GLU A 627 13.38 -48.09 -38.41
CA GLU A 627 12.46 -48.55 -39.47
C GLU A 627 12.19 -47.48 -40.57
N ILE A 628 13.12 -46.55 -40.80
CA ILE A 628 13.05 -45.60 -41.93
C ILE A 628 14.36 -45.59 -42.72
N ARG A 629 14.78 -46.78 -43.19
CA ARG A 629 15.95 -46.92 -44.08
C ARG A 629 15.87 -48.14 -45.01
N ALA A 630 14.76 -48.24 -45.75
CA ALA A 630 14.48 -49.38 -46.64
C ALA A 630 13.73 -49.01 -47.95
N VAL A 631 14.07 -47.89 -48.60
CA VAL A 631 13.75 -47.63 -50.02
C VAL A 631 14.91 -46.88 -50.68
N ALA A 632 15.27 -47.31 -51.91
CA ALA A 632 16.09 -46.63 -52.90
C ALA A 632 17.45 -46.02 -52.48
N ALA A 633 18.50 -46.82 -52.66
CA ALA A 633 19.78 -46.33 -53.17
C ALA A 633 20.25 -47.30 -54.26
N GLU A 634 20.38 -46.85 -55.51
CA GLU A 634 20.92 -47.64 -56.62
C GLU A 634 21.87 -46.79 -57.50
N ASP A 635 23.12 -47.26 -57.56
CA ASP A 635 24.16 -47.23 -58.60
C ASP A 635 24.28 -46.10 -59.66
N TRP A 636 25.49 -45.51 -59.73
CA TRP A 636 26.48 -45.79 -60.80
C TRP A 636 27.92 -45.39 -60.35
N PRO A 637 29.03 -45.98 -60.86
CA PRO A 637 30.35 -45.91 -60.20
C PRO A 637 31.39 -44.90 -60.78
N LYS A 638 32.61 -44.99 -60.22
CA LYS A 638 33.87 -44.25 -60.50
C LYS A 638 34.26 -44.29 -62.00
N SER A 639 35.01 -43.32 -62.56
CA SER A 639 36.47 -43.19 -62.38
C SER A 639 37.14 -41.95 -63.03
N GLU A 640 38.48 -41.85 -62.89
CA GLU A 640 39.47 -41.05 -63.65
C GLU A 640 39.81 -39.59 -63.23
N GLN A 641 41.01 -39.45 -62.65
CA GLN A 641 41.96 -38.33 -62.83
C GLN A 641 42.80 -38.60 -64.12
N PRO A 642 43.44 -37.62 -64.83
CA PRO A 642 44.44 -36.70 -64.21
C PRO A 642 44.77 -35.34 -64.89
N LYS A 643 45.41 -34.42 -64.14
CA LYS A 643 46.77 -33.86 -64.42
C LYS A 643 47.19 -32.69 -63.48
N LEU A 644 48.48 -32.70 -63.11
CA LEU A 644 49.30 -31.63 -62.50
C LEU A 644 50.07 -30.89 -63.64
N PRO A 645 51.04 -29.93 -63.45
CA PRO A 645 51.75 -29.48 -62.22
C PRO A 645 52.09 -27.96 -62.11
N VAL A 646 53.00 -27.61 -61.16
CA VAL A 646 53.95 -26.46 -61.13
C VAL A 646 53.49 -25.11 -60.49
N ARG A 647 54.31 -24.28 -59.80
CA ARG A 647 55.42 -24.41 -58.79
C ARG A 647 55.98 -23.01 -58.40
N TYR A 648 56.41 -22.80 -57.14
CA TYR A 648 57.46 -21.83 -56.69
C TYR A 648 57.22 -20.29 -56.86
N LYS A 649 57.87 -19.37 -56.10
CA LYS A 649 58.68 -19.47 -54.86
C LYS A 649 58.66 -18.16 -54.03
N ASP A 650 59.31 -18.22 -52.86
CA ASP A 650 59.58 -17.19 -51.84
C ASP A 650 60.06 -15.82 -52.38
N GLY A 651 59.74 -14.74 -51.64
CA GLY A 651 60.20 -13.37 -51.93
C GLY A 651 61.40 -12.92 -51.08
N ASN A 652 61.66 -11.62 -51.00
CA ASN A 652 62.50 -11.02 -49.96
C ASN A 652 62.25 -9.50 -49.79
N ALA A 653 62.80 -8.91 -48.72
CA ALA A 653 62.70 -7.48 -48.41
C ALA A 653 63.94 -6.68 -48.89
N VAL A 654 63.90 -5.33 -48.76
CA VAL A 654 64.90 -4.54 -48.00
C VAL A 654 64.54 -3.03 -48.00
N LYS A 655 64.93 -2.31 -46.93
CA LYS A 655 64.81 -0.85 -46.76
C LYS A 655 65.89 -0.09 -47.55
N ILE A 656 65.77 1.24 -47.64
CA ILE A 656 66.81 2.17 -47.12
C ILE A 656 66.25 3.59 -46.91
N THR A 657 66.83 4.32 -45.96
CA THR A 657 66.53 5.74 -45.61
C THR A 657 67.37 6.69 -46.52
N GLU A 658 67.44 8.03 -46.42
CA GLU A 658 67.24 9.01 -45.35
C GLU A 658 67.36 10.46 -45.93
N LYS A 659 66.76 11.50 -45.31
CA LYS A 659 67.41 12.78 -44.88
C LYS A 659 66.57 14.09 -44.91
N ILE A 660 66.44 14.66 -43.70
CA ILE A 660 66.75 16.05 -43.29
C ILE A 660 65.81 17.22 -43.72
N GLU A 661 65.69 18.17 -42.79
CA GLU A 661 64.82 19.36 -42.75
C GLU A 661 65.46 20.63 -43.38
N VAL A 662 64.66 21.70 -43.54
CA VAL A 662 64.88 23.07 -43.02
C VAL A 662 63.60 23.91 -43.29
N ALA A 663 63.34 24.97 -42.51
CA ALA A 663 62.08 25.74 -42.50
C ALA A 663 62.16 27.16 -43.11
N SER A 664 61.00 27.80 -43.41
CA SER A 664 60.58 29.06 -42.73
C SER A 664 59.34 29.81 -43.29
N THR A 665 58.48 30.28 -42.37
CA THR A 665 57.64 31.51 -42.31
C THR A 665 56.71 32.09 -43.41
N LYS A 666 55.51 32.53 -42.93
CA LYS A 666 54.71 33.74 -43.28
C LYS A 666 53.81 33.69 -44.55
N GLN A 667 52.60 34.29 -44.62
CA GLN A 667 51.69 35.01 -43.66
C GLN A 667 50.21 34.91 -44.22
N LEU A 668 49.12 35.69 -43.99
CA LEU A 668 48.79 36.98 -43.31
C LEU A 668 47.23 37.12 -43.08
N LYS A 669 46.74 37.44 -41.85
CA LYS A 669 45.36 37.95 -41.50
C LYS A 669 44.14 37.04 -41.81
N LEU A 670 42.91 37.17 -41.27
CA LEU A 670 42.11 38.14 -40.44
C LEU A 670 40.95 37.30 -39.74
N GLU A 671 40.13 37.62 -38.71
CA GLU A 671 39.99 38.61 -37.60
C GLU A 671 39.10 37.98 -36.47
N GLN A 672 38.67 38.73 -35.43
CA GLN A 672 37.64 38.34 -34.42
C GLN A 672 36.86 39.54 -33.83
N PRO A 673 35.64 39.31 -33.28
CA PRO A 673 35.17 39.92 -32.03
C PRO A 673 34.74 38.82 -31.01
N LYS A 674 35.17 38.74 -29.74
CA LYS A 674 35.35 39.66 -28.58
C LYS A 674 34.22 39.57 -27.52
N LEU A 675 34.61 39.31 -26.26
CA LEU A 675 33.78 39.36 -25.04
C LEU A 675 33.72 40.79 -24.44
N PRO A 676 32.92 41.02 -23.38
CA PRO A 676 33.46 41.02 -22.00
C PRO A 676 32.52 40.27 -20.99
N VAL A 677 32.85 39.77 -19.77
CA VAL A 677 33.90 40.00 -18.73
C VAL A 677 33.67 41.26 -17.86
N ARG A 678 33.80 41.32 -16.52
CA ARG A 678 33.69 40.43 -15.30
C ARG A 678 33.85 41.41 -14.07
N LEU A 679 33.69 40.93 -12.82
CA LEU A 679 34.18 41.51 -11.54
C LEU A 679 33.29 42.60 -10.90
N GLU A 680 33.25 42.82 -9.57
CA GLU A 680 33.29 41.93 -8.38
C GLU A 680 32.81 42.73 -7.13
N ASP A 681 32.33 42.01 -6.10
CA ASP A 681 32.27 42.28 -4.64
C ASP A 681 31.78 43.59 -3.95
N SER A 682 31.09 43.33 -2.81
CA SER A 682 31.18 43.99 -1.49
C SER A 682 30.15 45.05 -0.99
N THR A 683 29.37 44.63 0.02
CA THR A 683 29.05 45.27 1.32
C THR A 683 28.40 46.67 1.48
N ALA A 684 27.58 46.73 2.55
CA ALA A 684 27.38 47.84 3.51
C ALA A 684 26.11 48.73 3.44
N VAL A 685 25.42 48.68 4.57
CA VAL A 685 24.37 49.50 5.19
C VAL A 685 24.60 51.02 5.14
N GLU A 686 23.56 51.80 4.81
CA GLU A 686 22.95 52.90 5.63
C GLU A 686 21.70 53.45 4.89
N VAL A 687 20.51 53.56 5.52
CA VAL A 687 20.00 54.65 6.39
C VAL A 687 19.85 56.01 5.70
N THR A 688 18.62 56.55 5.68
CA THR A 688 18.36 58.00 5.57
C THR A 688 17.01 58.35 6.23
N GLU A 689 16.86 59.56 6.76
CA GLU A 689 15.86 59.90 7.79
C GLU A 689 14.70 60.82 7.34
N LYS A 690 13.58 60.69 8.09
CA LYS A 690 12.64 61.74 8.57
C LYS A 690 12.03 62.76 7.58
N LYS A 691 10.71 62.94 7.73
CA LYS A 691 10.18 64.15 8.39
C LYS A 691 8.80 63.95 9.02
N GLU A 692 8.59 64.54 10.19
CA GLU A 692 7.30 64.66 10.87
C GLU A 692 6.57 65.95 10.45
N VAL A 693 5.23 65.93 10.48
CA VAL A 693 4.37 67.11 10.70
C VAL A 693 3.21 66.68 11.62
N LYS A 694 2.68 67.60 12.44
CA LYS A 694 1.80 67.32 13.58
C LYS A 694 0.30 67.54 13.31
N GLU A 695 -0.51 66.83 14.10
CA GLU A 695 -1.71 67.31 14.82
C GLU A 695 -3.09 67.58 14.14
N VAL A 696 -4.12 67.16 14.90
CA VAL A 696 -5.52 67.64 15.01
C VAL A 696 -6.57 67.19 13.95
N ALA A 697 -7.52 66.38 14.46
CA ALA A 697 -8.99 66.28 14.24
C ALA A 697 -9.61 66.63 12.84
N SER A 698 -10.67 65.96 12.36
CA SER A 698 -11.85 65.47 13.12
C SER A 698 -12.81 64.57 12.30
N THR A 699 -13.62 63.77 13.02
CA THR A 699 -14.98 63.24 12.69
C THR A 699 -15.22 62.24 11.54
N GLU A 700 -16.20 61.35 11.78
CA GLU A 700 -16.96 60.48 10.85
C GLU A 700 -16.19 59.42 10.03
N GLN A 701 -16.75 58.27 9.65
CA GLN A 701 -17.58 57.21 10.26
C GLN A 701 -17.69 56.11 9.16
N VAL A 702 -18.37 54.98 9.44
CA VAL A 702 -18.85 53.97 8.47
C VAL A 702 -17.84 52.94 7.89
N ILE A 703 -17.81 51.76 8.55
CA ILE A 703 -17.81 50.38 7.99
C ILE A 703 -16.72 49.96 6.97
N LEU A 704 -15.95 48.90 7.29
CA LEU A 704 -15.87 47.61 6.52
C LEU A 704 -14.95 46.57 7.20
N PHE A 705 -15.49 45.35 7.36
CA PHE A 705 -14.87 44.01 7.50
C PHE A 705 -13.78 43.68 8.56
N ASN A 706 -14.19 42.77 9.45
CA ASN A 706 -13.53 41.53 9.90
C ASN A 706 -12.14 41.53 10.56
N SER A 707 -12.14 41.02 11.80
CA SER A 707 -11.35 39.82 12.14
C SER A 707 -12.22 38.59 11.93
#